data_AF-A0A6C0DFQ3-F1
#
_entry.id   AF-A0A6C0DFQ3-F1
#
_cell.length_a   1.000
_cell.length_b   1.000
_cell.length_c   1.000
_cell.angle_alpha   90.00
_cell.angle_beta   90.00
_cell.angle_gamma   90.00
#
_symmetry.space_group_name_H-M   'P 1'
#
loop_
_entity.id
_entity.type
_entity.pdbx_description
1 polymer ?
#
loop_
_entity_poly.entity_id
_entity_poly.type
_entity_poly.pdbx_seq_one_letter_code
_entity_poly.pdbx_strand_id
1 'polypeptide(L)'
;MIKVGLNGFGRIGKCVLLQLLNNDKFSVCCLNAMNINIHEIEDYLSYDTVHGKHDITVEIINVNTFKIKNHVIKLISERDAKKINWRENGCEYLIDATGSYLTTEKCNDHDVDYVVMTSPSKDNTKTLIYGVNENNYDGEKVISGSSCTTNCISPLLKLLNDNYQIKNCVFLTIHATTASQYAVDVLQKTSRTNRSILNNIIPHTTGASSSVISVLPELNGKINGTSVRVPVLNCSLLDVNVELENSDIKMNDIIHILKNSEYYKTVYDCSSKKLVSSDFTTTTTPSILDTNASIEIGNGRFKLMVWYDNEWSYSSQIIRLVQHMYEYNNRLIKQKYYLENLHLKDKGVVGRFDFNVPVNKKGEISDEFRIYSAIPTIEKILEKKPKYIVLTSHFGRPKGAEDKYSLKFLIPVLEKYLNRKVTFLEKGLSLETLQELKNPQGIYLLENLRFHKEETEYEKGINQVDLDVLNIYKNLGDAFICDAFGCTHRKHLSIHAVSTFGKMYGYGLLIEKEVSKINTLIKSNGKKVLGIIGGNKIADKIPIIHSLKKIANSTIFIAGGIAKHYTPTTENEMVMNDGFGGENLDENTASTYIENIKNTHLNVYDIGKESVKKLMDLIDDSDIIFWNGSLGVIENEQYVKGSILLLDYLKQQNNKTIIIGGGETSSLVKHKNGSLYVSTGGGALLEYLQNKILNDENLVGLQIYD
;
A
#
# COMPACT_ATOMS: atom_id res chain seq x y z
N MET A 1 -11.55 1.70 3.08
CA MET A 1 -12.53 1.90 1.98
C MET A 1 -12.51 3.36 1.56
N ILE A 2 -12.59 3.62 0.25
CA ILE A 2 -12.61 4.94 -0.37
C ILE A 2 -14.03 5.49 -0.30
N LYS A 3 -14.24 6.59 0.43
CA LYS A 3 -15.57 7.19 0.62
C LYS A 3 -15.88 8.15 -0.51
N VAL A 4 -16.83 7.80 -1.35
CA VAL A 4 -17.11 8.50 -2.61
C VAL A 4 -18.53 9.03 -2.68
N GLY A 5 -18.67 10.27 -3.14
CA GLY A 5 -19.92 10.87 -3.57
C GLY A 5 -20.05 10.83 -5.08
N LEU A 6 -21.29 10.83 -5.59
CA LEU A 6 -21.58 10.91 -7.01
C LEU A 6 -22.51 12.09 -7.28
N ASN A 7 -22.08 13.03 -8.12
CA ASN A 7 -22.92 14.12 -8.58
C ASN A 7 -23.35 13.88 -10.04
N GLY A 8 -24.66 13.77 -10.26
CA GLY A 8 -25.23 13.48 -11.58
C GLY A 8 -25.48 11.98 -11.79
N PHE A 9 -26.73 11.65 -12.09
CA PHE A 9 -27.19 10.26 -12.22
C PHE A 9 -27.72 9.94 -13.62
N GLY A 10 -27.02 10.44 -14.64
CA GLY A 10 -27.21 10.07 -16.04
C GLY A 10 -26.48 8.78 -16.40
N ARG A 11 -26.15 8.60 -17.69
CA ARG A 11 -25.47 7.38 -18.19
C ARG A 11 -24.15 7.06 -17.45
N ILE A 12 -23.23 8.02 -17.37
CA ILE A 12 -21.95 7.83 -16.70
C ILE A 12 -22.13 7.59 -15.20
N GLY A 13 -22.95 8.41 -14.53
CA GLY A 13 -23.24 8.25 -13.11
C GLY A 13 -23.84 6.87 -12.78
N LYS A 14 -24.80 6.40 -13.58
CA LYS A 14 -25.37 5.06 -13.46
C LYS A 14 -24.30 3.96 -13.61
N CYS A 15 -23.48 4.02 -14.66
CA CYS A 15 -22.41 3.05 -14.90
C CYS A 15 -21.35 3.06 -13.79
N VAL A 16 -20.99 4.24 -13.28
CA VAL A 16 -20.09 4.39 -12.13
C VAL A 16 -20.70 3.73 -10.89
N LEU A 17 -21.97 4.04 -10.56
CA LEU A 17 -22.62 3.47 -9.38
C LEU A 17 -22.69 1.94 -9.47
N LEU A 18 -23.15 1.38 -10.59
CA LEU A 18 -23.22 -0.08 -10.78
C LEU A 18 -21.87 -0.79 -10.59
N GLN A 19 -20.78 -0.17 -11.05
CA GLN A 19 -19.44 -0.72 -10.86
C GLN A 19 -18.95 -0.56 -9.41
N LEU A 20 -19.21 0.58 -8.77
CA LEU A 20 -18.84 0.82 -7.37
C LEU A 20 -19.57 -0.11 -6.40
N LEU A 21 -20.84 -0.42 -6.66
CA LEU A 21 -21.66 -1.36 -5.87
C LEU A 21 -21.07 -2.78 -5.81
N ASN A 22 -20.17 -3.13 -6.73
CA ASN A 22 -19.51 -4.43 -6.80
C ASN A 22 -18.02 -4.36 -6.40
N ASN A 23 -17.57 -3.23 -5.83
CA ASN A 23 -16.18 -3.01 -5.51
C ASN A 23 -15.98 -2.74 -4.01
N ASP A 24 -15.51 -3.77 -3.29
CA ASP A 24 -15.31 -3.75 -1.83
C ASP A 24 -14.28 -2.70 -1.36
N LYS A 25 -13.49 -2.11 -2.26
CA LYS A 25 -12.58 -1.01 -1.91
C LYS A 25 -13.32 0.30 -1.69
N PHE A 26 -14.53 0.47 -2.22
CA PHE A 26 -15.27 1.73 -2.20
C PHE A 26 -16.45 1.68 -1.24
N SER A 27 -16.85 2.86 -0.76
CA SER A 27 -18.10 3.08 -0.05
C SER A 27 -18.77 4.31 -0.66
N VAL A 28 -19.86 4.11 -1.41
CA VAL A 28 -20.68 5.21 -1.91
C VAL A 28 -21.50 5.75 -0.75
N CYS A 29 -21.27 7.01 -0.37
CA CYS A 29 -21.93 7.61 0.80
C CYS A 29 -23.09 8.53 0.40
N CYS A 30 -22.99 9.16 -0.77
CA CYS A 30 -23.98 10.13 -1.22
C CYS A 30 -24.14 10.15 -2.74
N LEU A 31 -25.38 10.29 -3.20
CA LEU A 31 -25.77 10.45 -4.59
C LEU A 31 -26.61 11.72 -4.73
N ASN A 32 -26.14 12.69 -5.52
CA ASN A 32 -26.95 13.82 -5.94
C ASN A 32 -27.55 13.57 -7.33
N ALA A 33 -28.88 13.51 -7.40
CA ALA A 33 -29.62 13.17 -8.60
C ALA A 33 -30.90 14.02 -8.71
N MET A 34 -31.03 14.75 -9.81
CA MET A 34 -32.21 15.56 -10.08
C MET A 34 -33.37 14.68 -10.57
N ASN A 35 -34.58 14.99 -10.11
CA ASN A 35 -35.84 14.40 -10.61
C ASN A 35 -35.93 12.87 -10.50
N ILE A 36 -35.32 12.27 -9.47
CA ILE A 36 -35.49 10.84 -9.16
C ILE A 36 -36.06 10.69 -7.76
N ASN A 37 -37.04 9.80 -7.60
CA ASN A 37 -37.54 9.38 -6.31
C ASN A 37 -36.73 8.17 -5.79
N ILE A 38 -36.49 8.09 -4.48
CA ILE A 38 -35.78 6.97 -3.85
C ILE A 38 -36.40 5.60 -4.20
N HIS A 39 -37.72 5.54 -4.40
CA HIS A 39 -38.43 4.32 -4.80
C HIS A 39 -38.18 3.90 -6.26
N GLU A 40 -37.66 4.79 -7.11
CA GLU A 40 -37.35 4.51 -8.53
C GLU A 40 -35.92 4.01 -8.73
N ILE A 41 -35.07 4.09 -7.71
CA ILE A 41 -33.64 3.74 -7.80
C ILE A 41 -33.45 2.26 -8.16
N GLU A 42 -34.23 1.37 -7.55
CA GLU A 42 -34.13 -0.07 -7.80
C GLU A 42 -34.42 -0.38 -9.27
N ASP A 43 -35.56 0.09 -9.79
CA ASP A 43 -35.94 -0.10 -11.19
C ASP A 43 -34.93 0.54 -12.15
N TYR A 44 -34.52 1.78 -11.87
CA TYR A 44 -33.56 2.48 -12.72
C TYR A 44 -32.24 1.73 -12.81
N LEU A 45 -31.72 1.18 -11.72
CA LEU A 45 -30.48 0.41 -11.71
C LEU A 45 -30.65 -1.01 -12.26
N SER A 46 -31.79 -1.66 -12.01
CA SER A 46 -32.05 -3.05 -12.41
C SER A 46 -32.23 -3.21 -13.91
N TYR A 47 -32.74 -2.19 -14.59
CA TYR A 47 -33.01 -2.22 -16.02
C TYR A 47 -32.13 -1.24 -16.81
N ASP A 48 -31.19 -1.77 -17.59
CA ASP A 48 -30.36 -1.00 -18.51
C ASP A 48 -30.46 -1.55 -19.94
N THR A 49 -30.89 -0.72 -20.90
CA THR A 49 -31.01 -1.15 -22.30
C THR A 49 -29.66 -1.53 -22.91
N VAL A 50 -28.58 -0.89 -22.46
CA VAL A 50 -27.23 -1.12 -23.00
C VAL A 50 -26.54 -2.25 -22.24
N HIS A 51 -26.52 -2.18 -20.91
CA HIS A 51 -25.74 -3.09 -20.07
C HIS A 51 -26.54 -4.29 -19.53
N GLY A 52 -27.82 -4.39 -19.89
CA GLY A 52 -28.69 -5.49 -19.54
C GLY A 52 -29.32 -5.33 -18.16
N LYS A 53 -29.70 -6.48 -17.57
CA LYS A 53 -30.32 -6.51 -16.24
C LYS A 53 -29.26 -6.64 -15.15
N HIS A 54 -29.46 -5.93 -14.06
CA HIS A 54 -28.63 -6.02 -12.86
C HIS A 54 -29.46 -6.52 -11.68
N ASP A 55 -28.88 -7.42 -10.88
CA ASP A 55 -29.50 -7.89 -9.64
C ASP A 55 -29.26 -6.85 -8.54
N ILE A 56 -30.24 -5.97 -8.35
CA ILE A 56 -30.20 -4.84 -7.43
C ILE A 56 -31.39 -4.96 -6.49
N THR A 57 -31.11 -4.86 -5.19
CA THR A 57 -32.14 -4.76 -4.15
C THR A 57 -31.85 -3.51 -3.32
N VAL A 58 -32.84 -2.64 -3.21
CA VAL A 58 -32.75 -1.37 -2.49
C VAL A 58 -33.51 -1.49 -1.17
N GLU A 59 -32.77 -1.45 -0.06
CA GLU A 59 -33.33 -1.36 1.28
C GLU A 59 -33.49 0.13 1.65
N ILE A 60 -34.71 0.64 1.67
CA ILE A 60 -34.98 2.03 2.06
C ILE A 60 -34.89 2.15 3.59
N ILE A 61 -33.96 2.97 4.07
CA ILE A 61 -33.74 3.19 5.50
C ILE A 61 -34.62 4.33 6.02
N ASN A 62 -34.71 5.43 5.26
CA ASN A 62 -35.54 6.58 5.58
C ASN A 62 -35.86 7.39 4.30
N VAL A 63 -36.47 8.57 4.46
CA VAL A 63 -36.95 9.44 3.37
C VAL A 63 -35.93 9.74 2.28
N ASN A 64 -34.64 9.79 2.60
CA ASN A 64 -33.58 10.12 1.65
C ASN A 64 -32.35 9.21 1.77
N THR A 65 -32.45 8.09 2.47
CA THR A 65 -31.32 7.18 2.67
C THR A 65 -31.77 5.77 2.35
N PHE A 66 -30.97 5.08 1.54
CA PHE A 66 -31.20 3.70 1.16
C PHE A 66 -29.89 2.93 1.23
N LYS A 67 -29.98 1.62 1.14
CA LYS A 67 -28.84 0.72 1.15
C LYS A 67 -28.93 -0.26 0.00
N ILE A 68 -27.78 -0.48 -0.65
CA ILE A 68 -27.58 -1.52 -1.64
C ILE A 68 -26.31 -2.25 -1.25
N LYS A 69 -26.41 -3.56 -1.00
CA LYS A 69 -25.29 -4.38 -0.51
C LYS A 69 -24.67 -3.78 0.78
N ASN A 70 -23.38 -3.47 0.77
CA ASN A 70 -22.63 -2.84 1.87
C ASN A 70 -22.61 -1.30 1.80
N HIS A 71 -23.30 -0.67 0.85
CA HIS A 71 -23.32 0.77 0.68
C HIS A 71 -24.58 1.39 1.27
N VAL A 72 -24.41 2.30 2.23
CA VAL A 72 -25.49 3.14 2.75
C VAL A 72 -25.37 4.51 2.08
N ILE A 73 -26.35 4.85 1.24
CA ILE A 73 -26.29 5.97 0.32
C ILE A 73 -27.38 6.97 0.67
N LYS A 74 -26.99 8.23 0.90
CA LYS A 74 -27.93 9.35 1.00
C LYS A 74 -28.21 9.94 -0.37
N LEU A 75 -29.48 9.96 -0.76
CA LEU A 75 -29.98 10.64 -1.94
C LEU A 75 -30.18 12.14 -1.65
N ILE A 76 -29.66 12.98 -2.53
CA ILE A 76 -29.84 14.44 -2.53
C ILE A 76 -30.38 14.85 -3.90
N SER A 77 -31.19 15.90 -3.93
CA SER A 77 -31.70 16.51 -5.15
C SER A 77 -31.50 18.02 -5.05
N GLU A 78 -30.30 18.47 -5.40
CA GLU A 78 -29.90 19.88 -5.35
C GLU A 78 -29.13 20.27 -6.61
N ARG A 79 -29.45 21.44 -7.17
CA ARG A 79 -28.80 21.97 -8.38
C ARG A 79 -27.53 22.74 -8.07
N ASP A 80 -27.53 23.45 -6.95
CA ASP A 80 -26.42 24.30 -6.52
C ASP A 80 -25.43 23.50 -5.67
N ALA A 81 -24.25 23.23 -6.22
CA ALA A 81 -23.18 22.48 -5.55
C ALA A 81 -22.84 23.01 -4.15
N LYS A 82 -22.93 24.33 -3.94
CA LYS A 82 -22.58 24.99 -2.67
C LYS A 82 -23.48 24.59 -1.51
N LYS A 83 -24.68 24.09 -1.81
CA LYS A 83 -25.65 23.66 -0.81
C LYS A 83 -25.52 22.19 -0.46
N ILE A 84 -24.65 21.45 -1.15
CA ILE A 84 -24.45 20.02 -0.92
C ILE A 84 -23.26 19.85 0.02
N ASN A 85 -23.52 19.42 1.25
CA ASN A 85 -22.47 19.23 2.24
C ASN A 85 -21.90 17.81 2.18
N TRP A 86 -20.97 17.55 1.25
CA TRP A 86 -20.45 16.20 0.99
C TRP A 86 -19.70 15.60 2.18
N ARG A 87 -18.92 16.41 2.90
CA ARG A 87 -18.14 15.95 4.07
C ARG A 87 -19.04 15.47 5.21
N GLU A 88 -20.14 16.17 5.48
CA GLU A 88 -21.13 15.74 6.48
C GLU A 88 -21.82 14.44 6.09
N ASN A 89 -21.96 14.17 4.79
CA ASN A 89 -22.46 12.90 4.28
C ASN A 89 -21.36 11.82 4.19
N GLY A 90 -20.16 12.10 4.69
CA GLY A 90 -19.04 11.16 4.78
C GLY A 90 -18.21 11.01 3.51
N CYS A 91 -18.42 11.83 2.47
CA CYS A 91 -17.65 11.75 1.23
C CYS A 91 -16.30 12.47 1.35
N GLU A 92 -15.24 11.81 0.89
CA GLU A 92 -13.88 12.37 0.76
C GLU A 92 -13.55 12.66 -0.72
N TYR A 93 -14.01 11.78 -1.61
CA TYR A 93 -13.87 11.91 -3.06
C TYR A 93 -15.24 12.15 -3.70
N LEU A 94 -15.28 12.92 -4.78
CA LEU A 94 -16.47 13.16 -5.56
C LEU A 94 -16.20 12.86 -7.03
N ILE A 95 -17.10 12.09 -7.66
CA ILE A 95 -17.16 11.96 -9.11
C ILE A 95 -18.26 12.90 -9.61
N ASP A 96 -17.89 13.92 -10.39
CA ASP A 96 -18.88 14.78 -11.06
C ASP A 96 -19.15 14.28 -12.48
N ALA A 97 -20.33 13.69 -12.64
CA ALA A 97 -20.86 13.15 -13.88
C ALA A 97 -21.99 14.02 -14.47
N THR A 98 -22.09 15.28 -14.07
CA THR A 98 -23.16 16.20 -14.54
C THR A 98 -22.86 16.83 -15.89
N GLY A 99 -21.57 16.96 -16.25
CA GLY A 99 -21.11 17.74 -17.41
C GLY A 99 -21.27 19.26 -17.26
N SER A 100 -21.58 19.76 -16.05
CA SER A 100 -21.83 21.19 -15.78
C SER A 100 -20.68 21.88 -15.03
N TYR A 101 -19.95 21.12 -14.20
CA TYR A 101 -18.81 21.58 -13.40
C TYR A 101 -17.50 21.24 -14.13
N LEU A 102 -17.16 22.07 -15.12
CA LEU A 102 -16.03 21.83 -16.05
C LEU A 102 -14.84 22.76 -15.85
N THR A 103 -14.75 23.43 -14.70
CA THR A 103 -13.61 24.29 -14.32
C THR A 103 -13.26 24.03 -12.87
N THR A 104 -12.01 24.25 -12.48
CA THR A 104 -11.55 24.12 -11.09
C THR A 104 -12.40 25.01 -10.17
N GLU A 105 -12.67 26.26 -10.59
CA GLU A 105 -13.50 27.20 -9.83
C GLU A 105 -14.89 26.62 -9.53
N LYS A 106 -15.58 26.10 -10.55
CA LYS A 106 -16.91 25.50 -10.36
C LYS A 106 -16.84 24.23 -9.52
N CYS A 107 -15.86 23.36 -9.73
CA CYS A 107 -15.73 22.15 -8.91
C CYS A 107 -15.46 22.45 -7.45
N ASN A 108 -14.79 23.56 -7.12
CA ASN A 108 -14.59 23.99 -5.75
C ASN A 108 -15.90 24.36 -5.03
N ASP A 109 -16.99 24.65 -5.78
CA ASP A 109 -18.31 24.88 -5.19
C ASP A 109 -18.85 23.64 -4.46
N HIS A 110 -18.34 22.44 -4.74
CA HIS A 110 -18.74 21.25 -4.00
C HIS A 110 -18.22 21.22 -2.55
N ASP A 111 -17.13 21.91 -2.20
CA ASP A 111 -16.52 21.80 -0.86
C ASP A 111 -16.29 20.35 -0.37
N VAL A 112 -15.64 19.55 -1.20
CA VAL A 112 -15.19 18.18 -0.90
C VAL A 112 -13.68 18.10 -1.12
N ASP A 113 -13.00 17.11 -0.54
CA ASP A 113 -11.53 17.10 -0.52
C ASP A 113 -10.94 16.88 -1.92
N TYR A 114 -11.54 15.97 -2.70
CA TYR A 114 -11.10 15.66 -4.06
C TYR A 114 -12.28 15.52 -5.02
N VAL A 115 -12.15 16.09 -6.22
CA VAL A 115 -13.16 16.06 -7.29
C VAL A 115 -12.54 15.53 -8.59
N VAL A 116 -13.19 14.53 -9.18
CA VAL A 116 -12.90 14.04 -10.53
C VAL A 116 -14.07 14.40 -11.44
N MET A 117 -13.89 15.34 -12.36
CA MET A 117 -14.88 15.63 -13.39
C MET A 117 -14.78 14.59 -14.52
N THR A 118 -15.92 14.03 -14.93
CA THR A 118 -15.95 13.00 -15.99
C THR A 118 -16.07 13.62 -17.40
N SER A 119 -15.42 14.75 -17.64
CA SER A 119 -15.44 15.45 -18.93
C SER A 119 -14.19 16.31 -19.10
N PRO A 120 -13.78 16.67 -20.34
CA PRO A 120 -12.68 17.61 -20.56
C PRO A 120 -12.89 18.93 -19.84
N SER A 121 -11.85 19.44 -19.20
CA SER A 121 -11.88 20.75 -18.55
C SER A 121 -12.02 21.88 -19.58
N LYS A 122 -12.62 23.00 -19.15
CA LYS A 122 -12.72 24.27 -19.90
C LYS A 122 -11.68 25.30 -19.46
N ASP A 123 -10.76 24.91 -18.60
CA ASP A 123 -9.65 25.68 -18.07
C ASP A 123 -8.39 24.78 -17.98
N ASN A 124 -7.35 25.28 -17.31
CA ASN A 124 -6.07 24.59 -17.16
C ASN A 124 -6.09 23.49 -16.07
N THR A 125 -7.27 22.99 -15.67
CA THR A 125 -7.36 21.85 -14.74
C THR A 125 -6.58 20.66 -15.29
N LYS A 126 -5.77 20.04 -14.44
CA LYS A 126 -4.93 18.91 -14.85
C LYS A 126 -5.78 17.75 -15.35
N THR A 127 -5.46 17.28 -16.55
CA THR A 127 -6.10 16.11 -17.16
C THR A 127 -5.24 14.89 -16.89
N LEU A 128 -5.86 13.83 -16.36
CA LEU A 128 -5.21 12.56 -16.07
C LEU A 128 -5.98 11.41 -16.73
N ILE A 129 -5.22 10.53 -17.38
CA ILE A 129 -5.72 9.31 -18.01
C ILE A 129 -4.97 8.15 -17.37
N TYR A 130 -5.73 7.21 -16.81
CA TYR A 130 -5.19 6.02 -16.18
C TYR A 130 -4.53 5.11 -17.23
N GLY A 131 -3.31 4.63 -16.94
CA GLY A 131 -2.43 3.90 -17.85
C GLY A 131 -1.63 4.78 -18.82
N VAL A 132 -1.60 6.10 -18.63
CA VAL A 132 -0.91 7.05 -19.52
C VAL A 132 -0.05 8.01 -18.72
N ASN A 133 -0.69 8.88 -17.92
CA ASN A 133 -0.03 9.96 -17.20
C ASN A 133 -0.52 10.09 -15.75
N GLU A 134 -1.23 9.10 -15.21
CA GLU A 134 -1.70 9.07 -13.83
C GLU A 134 -0.57 9.26 -12.82
N ASN A 135 0.63 8.75 -13.12
CA ASN A 135 1.82 8.92 -12.28
C ASN A 135 2.28 10.37 -12.14
N ASN A 136 1.75 11.28 -12.98
CA ASN A 136 1.98 12.70 -12.85
C ASN A 136 1.06 13.34 -11.80
N TYR A 137 0.08 12.62 -11.23
CA TYR A 137 -0.75 13.15 -10.14
C TYR A 137 0.11 13.59 -8.97
N ASP A 138 -0.10 14.82 -8.50
CA ASP A 138 0.68 15.44 -7.43
C ASP A 138 -0.22 16.05 -6.34
N GLY A 139 -1.29 15.32 -6.00
CA GLY A 139 -2.20 15.71 -4.93
C GLY A 139 -3.16 16.83 -5.32
N GLU A 140 -3.40 17.06 -6.62
CA GLU A 140 -4.40 18.02 -7.06
C GLU A 140 -5.78 17.68 -6.48
N LYS A 141 -6.48 18.71 -5.98
CA LYS A 141 -7.84 18.57 -5.45
C LYS A 141 -8.87 18.34 -6.55
N VAL A 142 -8.70 18.99 -7.69
CA VAL A 142 -9.62 18.88 -8.83
C VAL A 142 -8.84 18.40 -10.04
N ILE A 143 -9.30 17.32 -10.66
CA ILE A 143 -8.73 16.79 -11.90
C ILE A 143 -9.83 16.49 -12.92
N SER A 144 -9.44 16.44 -14.20
CA SER A 144 -10.29 15.99 -15.30
C SER A 144 -9.93 14.59 -15.75
N GLY A 145 -10.92 13.70 -15.82
CA GLY A 145 -10.82 12.40 -16.47
C GLY A 145 -10.94 12.46 -18.01
N SER A 146 -11.01 13.66 -18.59
CA SER A 146 -11.20 13.91 -20.02
C SER A 146 -12.45 13.25 -20.62
N SER A 147 -12.35 12.75 -21.86
CA SER A 147 -13.42 12.08 -22.60
C SER A 147 -13.14 10.59 -22.77
N CYS A 148 -14.18 9.81 -23.07
CA CYS A 148 -14.05 8.40 -23.44
C CYS A 148 -13.14 8.19 -24.66
N THR A 149 -13.19 9.08 -25.66
CA THR A 149 -12.29 9.04 -26.82
C THR A 149 -10.84 9.25 -26.42
N THR A 150 -10.55 10.24 -25.56
CA THR A 150 -9.20 10.49 -25.03
C THR A 150 -8.69 9.27 -24.27
N ASN A 151 -9.52 8.67 -23.41
CA ASN A 151 -9.16 7.46 -22.64
C ASN A 151 -8.89 6.26 -23.54
N CYS A 152 -9.57 6.14 -24.68
CA CYS A 152 -9.33 5.06 -25.64
C CYS A 152 -8.06 5.29 -26.47
N ILE A 153 -7.83 6.49 -26.98
CA ILE A 153 -6.70 6.72 -27.90
C ILE A 153 -5.36 6.91 -27.18
N SER A 154 -5.35 7.59 -26.04
CA SER A 154 -4.10 8.04 -25.39
C SER A 154 -3.21 6.88 -24.97
N PRO A 155 -3.73 5.77 -24.40
CA PRO A 155 -2.92 4.59 -24.18
C PRO A 155 -2.21 4.17 -25.47
N LEU A 156 -2.95 3.80 -26.51
CA LEU A 156 -2.35 3.26 -27.74
C LEU A 156 -1.22 4.16 -28.27
N LEU A 157 -1.47 5.48 -28.30
CA LEU A 157 -0.48 6.44 -28.77
C LEU A 157 0.75 6.53 -27.87
N LYS A 158 0.58 6.50 -26.55
CA LYS A 158 1.71 6.43 -25.61
C LYS A 158 2.57 5.21 -25.90
N LEU A 159 1.97 4.04 -26.03
CA LEU A 159 2.71 2.80 -26.27
C LEU A 159 3.48 2.86 -27.59
N LEU A 160 2.84 3.29 -28.67
CA LEU A 160 3.48 3.44 -29.98
C LEU A 160 4.59 4.49 -29.95
N ASN A 161 4.37 5.60 -29.28
CA ASN A 161 5.34 6.69 -29.21
C ASN A 161 6.56 6.33 -28.37
N ASP A 162 6.37 5.70 -27.21
CA ASP A 162 7.46 5.27 -26.33
C ASP A 162 8.39 4.24 -27.01
N ASN A 163 7.83 3.38 -27.87
CA ASN A 163 8.60 2.31 -28.52
C ASN A 163 9.15 2.70 -29.90
N TYR A 164 8.38 3.45 -30.69
CA TYR A 164 8.68 3.65 -32.12
C TYR A 164 8.68 5.11 -32.57
N GLN A 165 8.31 6.04 -31.69
CA GLN A 165 8.10 7.46 -31.98
C GLN A 165 7.08 7.72 -33.09
N ILE A 166 6.03 8.47 -32.75
CA ILE A 166 5.02 8.84 -33.73
C ILE A 166 5.52 10.05 -34.51
N LYS A 167 5.45 9.96 -35.85
CA LYS A 167 5.72 11.07 -36.77
C LYS A 167 4.47 11.89 -37.05
N ASN A 168 3.36 11.22 -37.37
CA ASN A 168 2.07 11.86 -37.61
C ASN A 168 0.92 10.89 -37.27
N CYS A 169 -0.19 11.43 -36.78
CA CYS A 169 -1.39 10.67 -36.39
C CYS A 169 -2.66 11.45 -36.73
N VAL A 170 -3.57 10.82 -37.48
CA VAL A 170 -4.90 11.35 -37.76
C VAL A 170 -5.94 10.32 -37.35
N PHE A 171 -6.96 10.73 -36.60
CA PHE A 171 -8.02 9.81 -36.19
C PHE A 171 -9.43 10.29 -36.51
N LEU A 172 -10.32 9.34 -36.76
CA LEU A 172 -11.76 9.55 -36.83
C LEU A 172 -12.42 8.71 -35.74
N THR A 173 -13.20 9.37 -34.88
CA THR A 173 -14.04 8.66 -33.91
C THR A 173 -15.41 8.38 -34.51
N ILE A 174 -15.71 7.11 -34.76
CA ILE A 174 -17.04 6.61 -35.10
C ILE A 174 -17.75 6.35 -33.77
N HIS A 175 -18.47 7.36 -33.28
CA HIS A 175 -18.94 7.41 -31.91
C HIS A 175 -20.43 7.06 -31.81
N ALA A 176 -20.77 6.27 -30.80
CA ALA A 176 -22.16 5.99 -30.43
C ALA A 176 -22.97 7.27 -30.14
N THR A 177 -24.28 7.10 -30.20
CA THR A 177 -25.26 8.09 -29.72
C THR A 177 -25.02 8.39 -28.25
N THR A 178 -25.19 9.64 -27.84
CA THR A 178 -25.16 10.05 -26.43
C THR A 178 -26.40 10.88 -26.10
N ALA A 179 -26.62 11.16 -24.82
CA ALA A 179 -27.78 11.92 -24.35
C ALA A 179 -27.89 13.35 -24.93
N SER A 180 -26.83 13.88 -25.58
CA SER A 180 -26.84 15.18 -26.25
C SER A 180 -27.39 15.14 -27.69
N GLN A 181 -27.69 13.96 -28.24
CA GLN A 181 -28.34 13.81 -29.54
C GLN A 181 -29.85 13.59 -29.37
N TYR A 182 -30.62 13.90 -30.41
CA TYR A 182 -32.08 13.84 -30.38
C TYR A 182 -32.63 12.68 -31.22
N ALA A 183 -33.74 12.10 -30.77
CA ALA A 183 -34.45 11.05 -31.51
C ALA A 183 -35.09 11.57 -32.80
N VAL A 184 -35.51 12.83 -32.82
CA VAL A 184 -36.11 13.53 -33.98
C VAL A 184 -35.43 14.88 -34.19
N ASP A 185 -35.63 15.48 -35.36
CA ASP A 185 -35.07 16.79 -35.68
C ASP A 185 -35.62 17.87 -34.71
N VAL A 186 -34.73 18.72 -34.19
CA VAL A 186 -35.07 19.82 -33.26
C VAL A 186 -34.56 21.17 -33.78
N LEU A 187 -35.18 22.25 -33.33
CA LEU A 187 -34.79 23.61 -33.71
C LEU A 187 -33.55 24.08 -32.92
N GLN A 188 -32.35 23.73 -33.40
CA GLN A 188 -31.07 24.23 -32.88
C GLN A 188 -30.22 24.78 -34.03
N LYS A 189 -29.89 26.08 -34.00
CA LYS A 189 -29.37 26.82 -35.17
C LYS A 189 -27.90 26.57 -35.54
N THR A 190 -27.11 25.97 -34.66
CA THR A 190 -25.63 26.03 -34.77
C THR A 190 -24.93 24.67 -34.84
N SER A 191 -25.63 23.54 -34.79
CA SER A 191 -25.02 22.21 -34.76
C SER A 191 -25.76 21.21 -35.64
N ARG A 192 -25.02 20.31 -36.28
CA ARG A 192 -25.56 19.16 -37.03
C ARG A 192 -26.26 18.14 -36.12
N THR A 193 -26.02 18.20 -34.81
CA THR A 193 -26.69 17.36 -33.80
C THR A 193 -28.17 17.68 -33.63
N ASN A 194 -28.66 18.73 -34.30
CA ASN A 194 -30.08 19.05 -34.37
C ASN A 194 -30.89 18.05 -35.20
N ARG A 195 -30.24 17.18 -35.99
CA ARG A 195 -30.87 16.12 -36.77
C ARG A 195 -31.04 14.84 -35.96
N SER A 196 -32.06 14.05 -36.27
CA SER A 196 -32.32 12.74 -35.68
C SER A 196 -31.11 11.82 -35.78
N ILE A 197 -30.69 11.25 -34.65
CA ILE A 197 -29.57 10.30 -34.62
C ILE A 197 -29.94 8.92 -35.18
N LEU A 198 -31.23 8.56 -35.23
CA LEU A 198 -31.68 7.22 -35.61
C LEU A 198 -31.41 6.89 -37.10
N ASN A 199 -31.34 7.90 -37.96
CA ASN A 199 -31.22 7.72 -39.41
C ASN A 199 -30.03 8.48 -40.02
N ASN A 200 -29.14 9.05 -39.20
CA ASN A 200 -28.05 9.89 -39.71
C ASN A 200 -26.69 9.46 -39.16
N ILE A 201 -25.67 9.62 -40.02
CA ILE A 201 -24.28 9.73 -39.61
C ILE A 201 -23.98 11.22 -39.52
N ILE A 202 -23.68 11.71 -38.31
CA ILE A 202 -23.59 13.16 -38.02
C ILE A 202 -22.14 13.55 -37.76
N PRO A 203 -21.46 14.26 -38.68
CA PRO A 203 -20.12 14.77 -38.41
C PRO A 203 -20.13 15.77 -37.26
N HIS A 204 -19.12 15.68 -36.41
CA HIS A 204 -19.00 16.44 -35.18
C HIS A 204 -17.53 16.71 -34.85
N THR A 205 -17.23 17.89 -34.31
CA THR A 205 -15.87 18.21 -33.86
C THR A 205 -15.53 17.48 -32.57
N THR A 206 -14.26 17.17 -32.33
CA THR A 206 -13.82 16.52 -31.09
C THR A 206 -12.72 17.33 -30.43
N GLY A 207 -12.80 17.46 -29.10
CA GLY A 207 -11.73 18.03 -28.28
C GLY A 207 -10.63 17.03 -27.94
N ALA A 208 -10.76 15.77 -28.38
CA ALA A 208 -9.85 14.70 -28.00
C ALA A 208 -8.40 14.99 -28.41
N SER A 209 -8.13 15.61 -29.57
CA SER A 209 -6.77 15.97 -29.99
C SER A 209 -6.09 16.89 -28.96
N SER A 210 -6.77 17.94 -28.51
CA SER A 210 -6.26 18.85 -27.49
C SER A 210 -6.03 18.15 -26.15
N SER A 211 -6.94 17.24 -25.76
CA SER A 211 -6.77 16.46 -24.54
C SER A 211 -5.64 15.42 -24.63
N VAL A 212 -5.39 14.83 -25.81
CA VAL A 212 -4.24 13.94 -26.00
C VAL A 212 -2.95 14.74 -25.88
N ILE A 213 -2.87 15.93 -26.47
CA ILE A 213 -1.69 16.81 -26.36
C ILE A 213 -1.42 17.22 -24.91
N SER A 214 -2.46 17.41 -24.08
CA SER A 214 -2.24 17.76 -22.67
C SER A 214 -1.68 16.61 -21.83
N VAL A 215 -1.90 15.35 -22.25
CA VAL A 215 -1.40 14.15 -21.54
C VAL A 215 -0.16 13.52 -22.18
N LEU A 216 0.06 13.76 -23.48
CA LEU A 216 1.22 13.36 -24.29
C LEU A 216 1.74 14.58 -25.08
N PRO A 217 2.43 15.53 -24.42
CA PRO A 217 2.87 16.79 -25.03
C PRO A 217 3.77 16.61 -26.26
N GLU A 218 4.50 15.51 -26.33
CA GLU A 218 5.38 15.14 -27.45
C GLU A 218 4.64 14.87 -28.77
N LEU A 219 3.30 14.72 -28.71
CA LEU A 219 2.44 14.61 -29.89
C LEU A 219 1.90 15.97 -30.37
N ASN A 220 2.30 17.08 -29.73
CA ASN A 220 1.90 18.41 -30.17
C ASN A 220 2.34 18.68 -31.62
N GLY A 221 1.38 19.12 -32.45
CA GLY A 221 1.59 19.31 -33.89
C GLY A 221 1.64 18.01 -34.72
N LYS A 222 1.52 16.84 -34.08
CA LYS A 222 1.54 15.52 -34.74
C LYS A 222 0.20 14.80 -34.73
N ILE A 223 -0.76 15.24 -33.92
CA ILE A 223 -2.06 14.57 -33.77
C ILE A 223 -3.24 15.50 -34.05
N ASN A 224 -4.08 15.11 -35.01
CA ASN A 224 -5.36 15.75 -35.28
C ASN A 224 -6.47 14.69 -35.41
N GLY A 225 -7.72 15.10 -35.21
CA GLY A 225 -8.84 14.18 -35.35
C GLY A 225 -10.19 14.85 -35.36
N THR A 226 -11.19 14.07 -35.76
CA THR A 226 -12.60 14.49 -35.83
C THR A 226 -13.51 13.33 -35.43
N SER A 227 -14.81 13.52 -35.42
CA SER A 227 -15.77 12.48 -35.08
C SER A 227 -17.00 12.46 -36.00
N VAL A 228 -17.65 11.31 -36.04
CA VAL A 228 -18.99 11.13 -36.60
C VAL A 228 -19.84 10.40 -35.56
N ARG A 229 -21.08 10.85 -35.35
CA ARG A 229 -22.06 10.12 -34.53
C ARG A 229 -22.82 9.16 -35.41
N VAL A 230 -23.04 7.93 -34.94
CA VAL A 230 -23.73 6.86 -35.69
C VAL A 230 -24.90 6.28 -34.87
N PRO A 231 -25.91 5.67 -35.53
CA PRO A 231 -27.13 5.16 -34.88
C PRO A 231 -26.90 3.85 -34.10
N VAL A 232 -25.97 3.86 -33.15
CA VAL A 232 -25.77 2.80 -32.16
C VAL A 232 -25.84 3.38 -30.75
N LEU A 233 -26.37 2.62 -29.79
CA LEU A 233 -26.62 3.11 -28.43
C LEU A 233 -25.37 3.15 -27.56
N ASN A 234 -24.41 2.26 -27.81
CA ASN A 234 -23.14 2.20 -27.10
C ASN A 234 -22.08 1.49 -27.95
N CYS A 235 -20.84 1.53 -27.46
CA CYS A 235 -19.61 1.12 -28.12
C CYS A 235 -19.28 2.00 -29.33
N SER A 236 -18.05 2.49 -29.30
CA SER A 236 -17.50 3.39 -30.30
C SER A 236 -16.22 2.79 -30.87
N LEU A 237 -15.84 3.26 -32.04
CA LEU A 237 -14.69 2.78 -32.78
C LEU A 237 -13.80 3.95 -33.19
N LEU A 238 -12.52 3.86 -32.89
CA LEU A 238 -11.52 4.75 -33.44
C LEU A 238 -10.92 4.15 -34.71
N ASP A 239 -10.84 4.98 -35.74
CA ASP A 239 -10.03 4.77 -36.93
C ASP A 239 -8.78 5.64 -36.80
N VAL A 240 -7.64 5.04 -36.47
CA VAL A 240 -6.38 5.73 -36.18
C VAL A 240 -5.39 5.48 -37.30
N ASN A 241 -5.03 6.53 -38.04
CA ASN A 241 -4.02 6.48 -39.10
C ASN A 241 -2.73 7.05 -38.53
N VAL A 242 -1.73 6.18 -38.33
CA VAL A 242 -0.47 6.53 -37.67
C VAL A 242 0.72 6.25 -38.60
N GLU A 243 1.66 7.18 -38.60
CA GLU A 243 2.97 7.06 -39.23
C GLU A 243 4.03 7.10 -38.13
N LEU A 244 4.87 6.06 -38.08
CA LEU A 244 5.98 5.93 -37.14
C LEU A 244 7.27 6.43 -37.80
N GLU A 245 8.23 6.88 -37.00
CA GLU A 245 9.55 7.32 -37.52
C GLU A 245 10.33 6.17 -38.15
N ASN A 246 10.25 4.97 -37.55
CA ASN A 246 10.88 3.77 -38.10
C ASN A 246 9.97 3.11 -39.15
N SER A 247 10.41 3.12 -40.41
CA SER A 247 9.69 2.55 -41.55
C SER A 247 9.62 1.03 -41.57
N ASP A 248 10.48 0.35 -40.82
CA ASP A 248 10.63 -1.11 -40.86
C ASP A 248 9.64 -1.85 -39.95
N ILE A 249 8.95 -1.11 -39.07
CA ILE A 249 7.95 -1.66 -38.15
C ILE A 249 6.82 -2.33 -38.92
N LYS A 250 6.38 -3.48 -38.40
CA LYS A 250 5.28 -4.30 -38.91
C LYS A 250 4.13 -4.39 -37.92
N MET A 251 2.95 -4.77 -38.42
CA MET A 251 1.76 -4.97 -37.58
C MET A 251 2.04 -5.98 -36.45
N ASN A 252 2.81 -7.02 -36.72
CA ASN A 252 3.20 -8.02 -35.73
C ASN A 252 4.04 -7.44 -34.58
N ASP A 253 4.85 -6.42 -34.84
CA ASP A 253 5.66 -5.75 -33.80
C ASP A 253 4.77 -4.92 -32.88
N ILE A 254 3.79 -4.21 -33.44
CA ILE A 254 2.76 -3.48 -32.67
C ILE A 254 1.95 -4.46 -31.80
N ILE A 255 1.54 -5.58 -32.39
CA ILE A 255 0.80 -6.63 -31.69
C ILE A 255 1.64 -7.21 -30.53
N HIS A 256 2.94 -7.41 -30.74
CA HIS A 256 3.83 -7.98 -29.73
C HIS A 256 3.96 -7.07 -28.51
N ILE A 257 4.18 -5.76 -28.71
CA ILE A 257 4.29 -4.83 -27.58
C ILE A 257 2.97 -4.65 -26.82
N LEU A 258 1.83 -4.69 -27.52
CA LEU A 258 0.52 -4.59 -26.88
C LEU A 258 0.23 -5.81 -25.98
N LYS A 259 0.68 -7.01 -26.35
CA LYS A 259 0.52 -8.24 -25.54
C LYS A 259 1.33 -8.20 -24.24
N ASN A 260 2.48 -7.55 -24.27
CA ASN A 260 3.41 -7.50 -23.15
C ASN A 260 3.13 -6.34 -22.18
N SER A 261 2.09 -5.53 -22.44
CA SER A 261 1.77 -4.37 -21.60
C SER A 261 0.60 -4.65 -20.67
N GLU A 262 0.79 -4.39 -19.37
CA GLU A 262 -0.26 -4.51 -18.34
C GLU A 262 -1.46 -3.56 -18.56
N TYR A 263 -1.25 -2.45 -19.28
CA TYR A 263 -2.26 -1.41 -19.50
C TYR A 263 -3.18 -1.64 -20.71
N TYR A 264 -2.92 -2.67 -21.51
CA TYR A 264 -3.81 -3.08 -22.60
C TYR A 264 -4.30 -4.48 -22.34
N LYS A 265 -5.55 -4.71 -22.73
CA LYS A 265 -5.89 -6.04 -23.22
C LYS A 265 -5.83 -5.96 -24.73
N THR A 266 -4.82 -6.58 -25.32
CA THR A 266 -4.97 -7.03 -26.71
C THR A 266 -6.17 -7.96 -26.77
N VAL A 267 -7.13 -7.68 -27.64
CA VAL A 267 -7.98 -8.77 -28.12
C VAL A 267 -7.08 -9.64 -29.00
N TYR A 268 -6.75 -10.81 -28.48
CA TYR A 268 -6.05 -11.83 -29.23
C TYR A 268 -7.04 -12.46 -30.21
N ASP A 269 -6.63 -12.42 -31.48
CA ASP A 269 -6.86 -13.41 -32.53
C ASP A 269 -8.30 -13.68 -32.97
N CYS A 270 -8.61 -13.06 -34.10
CA CYS A 270 -9.69 -13.39 -35.01
C CYS A 270 -9.45 -14.71 -35.78
N SER A 271 -8.86 -15.74 -35.18
CA SER A 271 -8.83 -17.06 -35.80
C SER A 271 -10.19 -17.78 -35.73
N SER A 272 -11.22 -17.20 -35.08
CA SER A 272 -12.59 -17.75 -35.21
C SER A 272 -13.79 -16.78 -35.16
N LYS A 273 -13.71 -15.58 -34.57
CA LYS A 273 -14.91 -14.75 -34.34
C LYS A 273 -14.80 -13.35 -34.97
N LYS A 274 -15.75 -13.05 -35.87
CA LYS A 274 -15.93 -11.73 -36.50
C LYS A 274 -16.85 -10.88 -35.62
N LEU A 275 -16.27 -10.14 -34.68
CA LEU A 275 -17.00 -9.35 -33.68
C LEU A 275 -17.45 -7.99 -34.22
N VAL A 276 -18.45 -7.39 -33.58
CA VAL A 276 -19.02 -6.07 -33.89
C VAL A 276 -19.23 -5.25 -32.62
N SER A 277 -19.70 -4.00 -32.75
CA SER A 277 -19.80 -3.04 -31.64
C SER A 277 -20.49 -3.59 -30.38
N SER A 278 -21.59 -4.34 -30.54
CA SER A 278 -22.34 -4.90 -29.41
C SER A 278 -21.53 -5.87 -28.56
N ASP A 279 -20.57 -6.59 -29.15
CA ASP A 279 -19.76 -7.60 -28.47
C ASP A 279 -18.76 -6.99 -27.48
N PHE A 280 -18.51 -5.68 -27.60
CA PHE A 280 -17.62 -4.92 -26.71
C PHE A 280 -18.38 -4.19 -25.59
N THR A 281 -19.69 -4.36 -25.52
CA THR A 281 -20.52 -3.73 -24.48
C THR A 281 -20.17 -4.29 -23.10
N THR A 282 -20.11 -3.41 -22.09
CA THR A 282 -19.76 -3.75 -20.71
C THR A 282 -18.30 -4.21 -20.54
N THR A 283 -17.43 -3.92 -21.51
CA THR A 283 -15.98 -4.12 -21.35
C THR A 283 -15.38 -3.03 -20.46
N THR A 284 -14.32 -3.37 -19.71
CA THR A 284 -13.60 -2.44 -18.82
C THR A 284 -12.24 -2.01 -19.37
N THR A 285 -11.90 -2.48 -20.57
CA THR A 285 -10.64 -2.17 -21.26
C THR A 285 -10.79 -0.86 -22.02
N PRO A 286 -9.90 0.14 -21.82
CA PRO A 286 -10.05 1.45 -22.47
C PRO A 286 -9.83 1.40 -23.98
N SER A 287 -8.96 0.51 -24.46
CA SER A 287 -8.55 0.41 -25.86
C SER A 287 -8.49 -1.05 -26.30
N ILE A 288 -9.29 -1.43 -27.29
CA ILE A 288 -9.36 -2.79 -27.82
C ILE A 288 -8.98 -2.78 -29.30
N LEU A 289 -7.75 -3.15 -29.63
CA LEU A 289 -7.29 -3.20 -31.02
C LEU A 289 -7.93 -4.39 -31.78
N ASP A 290 -8.57 -4.08 -32.91
CA ASP A 290 -9.08 -5.04 -33.89
C ASP A 290 -8.09 -5.17 -35.05
N THR A 291 -7.25 -6.20 -34.99
CA THR A 291 -6.18 -6.44 -35.97
C THR A 291 -6.71 -6.82 -37.35
N ASN A 292 -7.88 -7.45 -37.42
CA ASN A 292 -8.50 -7.85 -38.69
C ASN A 292 -9.17 -6.70 -39.43
N ALA A 293 -9.67 -5.72 -38.69
CA ALA A 293 -10.16 -4.47 -39.27
C ALA A 293 -9.04 -3.45 -39.51
N SER A 294 -7.84 -3.70 -38.99
CA SER A 294 -6.65 -2.85 -39.15
C SER A 294 -5.88 -3.20 -40.43
N ILE A 295 -5.12 -2.23 -40.95
CA ILE A 295 -4.38 -2.34 -42.21
C ILE A 295 -2.94 -1.89 -41.99
N GLU A 296 -1.97 -2.74 -42.35
CA GLU A 296 -0.58 -2.32 -42.58
C GLU A 296 -0.48 -1.73 -43.99
N ILE A 297 -0.22 -0.43 -44.09
CA ILE A 297 -0.05 0.26 -45.37
C ILE A 297 1.39 0.09 -45.89
N GLY A 298 2.36 0.00 -44.97
CA GLY A 298 3.79 -0.13 -45.25
C GLY A 298 4.58 1.17 -45.03
N ASN A 299 5.90 1.04 -44.90
CA ASN A 299 6.83 2.11 -44.51
C ASN A 299 6.43 2.77 -43.17
N GLY A 300 6.21 1.95 -42.13
CA GLY A 300 5.83 2.45 -40.79
C GLY A 300 4.45 3.09 -40.70
N ARG A 301 3.58 2.91 -41.71
CA ARG A 301 2.22 3.47 -41.75
C ARG A 301 1.16 2.41 -41.50
N PHE A 302 0.23 2.71 -40.61
CA PHE A 302 -0.83 1.82 -40.18
C PHE A 302 -2.16 2.53 -40.08
N LYS A 303 -3.23 1.80 -40.39
CA LYS A 303 -4.59 2.15 -40.02
C LYS A 303 -5.04 1.17 -38.95
N LEU A 304 -5.23 1.65 -37.72
CA LEU A 304 -5.56 0.85 -36.55
C LEU A 304 -7.01 1.09 -36.16
N MET A 305 -7.76 0.00 -35.97
CA MET A 305 -9.16 0.04 -35.56
C MET A 305 -9.26 -0.31 -34.08
N VAL A 306 -9.76 0.61 -33.25
CA VAL A 306 -9.75 0.46 -31.79
C VAL A 306 -11.14 0.63 -31.20
N TRP A 307 -11.72 -0.46 -30.73
CA TRP A 307 -13.01 -0.46 -30.05
C TRP A 307 -12.89 0.04 -28.62
N TYR A 308 -13.97 0.65 -28.13
CA TYR A 308 -14.12 0.98 -26.72
C TYR A 308 -15.59 1.16 -26.34
N ASP A 309 -15.96 0.70 -25.15
CA ASP A 309 -17.24 1.04 -24.54
C ASP A 309 -17.17 2.46 -23.97
N ASN A 310 -17.87 3.40 -24.59
CA ASN A 310 -17.82 4.81 -24.21
C ASN A 310 -18.55 5.14 -22.90
N GLU A 311 -19.30 4.21 -22.32
CA GLU A 311 -19.96 4.35 -21.02
C GLU A 311 -19.24 3.52 -19.94
N TRP A 312 -19.22 2.19 -20.11
CA TRP A 312 -18.75 1.27 -19.08
C TRP A 312 -17.24 1.30 -18.89
N SER A 313 -16.49 1.23 -19.98
CA SER A 313 -15.02 1.25 -19.92
C SER A 313 -14.49 2.59 -19.43
N TYR A 314 -15.12 3.68 -19.89
CA TYR A 314 -14.80 5.02 -19.41
C TYR A 314 -15.08 5.16 -17.90
N SER A 315 -16.24 4.72 -17.42
CA SER A 315 -16.54 4.68 -15.98
C SER A 315 -15.52 3.84 -15.20
N SER A 316 -15.05 2.72 -15.75
CA SER A 316 -13.97 1.93 -15.13
C SER A 316 -12.67 2.71 -14.99
N GLN A 317 -12.29 3.52 -16.00
CA GLN A 317 -11.08 4.35 -15.91
C GLN A 317 -11.22 5.45 -14.86
N ILE A 318 -12.38 6.09 -14.74
CA ILE A 318 -12.66 7.08 -13.69
C ILE A 318 -12.53 6.45 -12.30
N ILE A 319 -13.08 5.25 -12.09
CA ILE A 319 -12.98 4.53 -10.80
C ILE A 319 -11.52 4.20 -10.48
N ARG A 320 -10.74 3.72 -11.46
CA ARG A 320 -9.30 3.45 -11.30
C ARG A 320 -8.51 4.72 -10.97
N LEU A 321 -8.85 5.84 -11.60
CA LEU A 321 -8.23 7.13 -11.35
C LEU A 321 -8.50 7.62 -9.91
N VAL A 322 -9.74 7.50 -9.43
CA VAL A 322 -10.07 7.81 -8.02
C VAL A 322 -9.30 6.89 -7.07
N GLN A 323 -9.18 5.60 -7.38
CA GLN A 323 -8.38 4.67 -6.58
C GLN A 323 -6.91 5.08 -6.53
N HIS A 324 -6.32 5.45 -7.67
CA HIS A 324 -4.94 5.93 -7.75
C HIS A 324 -4.72 7.20 -6.92
N MET A 325 -5.63 8.17 -7.01
CA MET A 325 -5.57 9.39 -6.18
C MET A 325 -5.61 9.05 -4.70
N TYR A 326 -6.52 8.15 -4.29
CA TYR A 326 -6.61 7.69 -2.91
C TYR A 326 -5.33 7.05 -2.42
N GLU A 327 -4.73 6.16 -3.21
CA GLU A 327 -3.46 5.52 -2.87
C GLU A 327 -2.33 6.55 -2.73
N TYR A 328 -2.22 7.50 -3.66
CA TYR A 328 -1.23 8.59 -3.62
C TYR A 328 -1.40 9.48 -2.39
N ASN A 329 -2.61 9.98 -2.15
CA ASN A 329 -2.90 10.90 -1.05
C ASN A 329 -2.71 10.23 0.32
N ASN A 330 -3.10 8.97 0.44
CA ASN A 330 -2.81 8.22 1.66
C ASN A 330 -1.33 7.95 1.82
N ARG A 331 -0.57 7.65 0.74
CA ARG A 331 0.89 7.54 0.79
C ARG A 331 1.55 8.81 1.33
N LEU A 332 1.11 9.99 0.90
CA LEU A 332 1.63 11.27 1.43
C LEU A 332 1.31 11.46 2.92
N ILE A 333 0.08 11.13 3.35
CA ILE A 333 -0.29 11.18 4.78
C ILE A 333 0.56 10.20 5.60
N LYS A 334 0.88 9.03 5.04
CA LYS A 334 1.74 8.01 5.67
C LYS A 334 3.20 8.47 5.80
N GLN A 335 3.72 9.13 4.76
CA GLN A 335 5.08 9.66 4.74
C GLN A 335 5.28 10.87 5.67
N LYS A 336 4.21 11.59 6.06
CA LYS A 336 4.28 12.70 7.04
C LYS A 336 5.00 12.32 8.33
N TYR A 337 4.83 11.07 8.79
CA TYR A 337 5.39 10.58 10.03
C TYR A 337 6.83 10.07 9.89
N TYR A 338 7.38 10.03 8.68
CA TYR A 338 8.75 9.57 8.46
C TYR A 338 9.73 10.64 8.91
N LEU A 339 10.83 10.21 9.53
CA LEU A 339 11.81 11.12 10.11
C LEU A 339 12.30 12.14 9.07
N GLU A 340 12.48 11.70 7.82
CA GLU A 340 12.90 12.55 6.71
C GLU A 340 11.98 13.76 6.49
N ASN A 341 10.67 13.62 6.72
CA ASN A 341 9.65 14.63 6.47
C ASN A 341 9.35 15.51 7.69
N LEU A 342 9.98 15.24 8.84
CA LEU A 342 9.79 16.05 10.05
C LEU A 342 10.73 17.26 10.10
N HIS A 343 10.17 18.40 10.50
CA HIS A 343 10.92 19.65 10.72
C HIS A 343 11.35 19.77 12.19
N LEU A 344 12.56 19.28 12.51
CA LEU A 344 13.06 19.22 13.89
C LEU A 344 13.95 20.42 14.29
N LYS A 345 14.21 21.35 13.38
CA LYS A 345 15.10 22.49 13.63
C LYS A 345 14.60 23.32 14.82
N ASP A 346 15.49 23.60 15.76
CA ASP A 346 15.24 24.40 16.96
C ASP A 346 14.15 23.83 17.90
N LYS A 347 13.75 22.55 17.72
CA LYS A 347 12.79 21.85 18.58
C LYS A 347 13.48 21.02 19.65
N GLY A 348 12.84 20.85 20.81
CA GLY A 348 13.19 19.77 21.74
C GLY A 348 12.67 18.44 21.22
N VAL A 349 13.53 17.44 21.06
CA VAL A 349 13.14 16.14 20.52
C VAL A 349 13.20 15.07 21.60
N VAL A 350 12.13 14.31 21.78
CA VAL A 350 12.07 13.14 22.66
C VAL A 350 12.12 11.89 21.79
N GLY A 351 13.19 11.12 21.88
CA GLY A 351 13.37 9.88 21.13
C GLY A 351 13.13 8.66 22.00
N ARG A 352 12.15 7.82 21.66
CA ARG A 352 11.88 6.56 22.35
C ARG A 352 12.59 5.41 21.65
N PHE A 353 13.61 4.85 22.30
CA PHE A 353 14.45 3.77 21.74
C PHE A 353 14.34 2.48 22.55
N ASP A 354 14.68 1.35 21.96
CA ASP A 354 14.74 0.07 22.68
C ASP A 354 16.17 -0.26 23.11
N PHE A 355 16.59 0.22 24.28
CA PHE A 355 17.91 -0.04 24.86
C PHE A 355 17.89 -1.19 25.87
N ASN A 356 16.89 -2.08 25.78
CA ASN A 356 16.83 -3.26 26.64
C ASN A 356 17.80 -4.35 26.14
N VAL A 357 19.08 -4.15 26.43
CA VAL A 357 20.21 -5.01 26.04
C VAL A 357 20.44 -6.16 27.02
N PRO A 358 20.99 -7.31 26.58
CA PRO A 358 21.41 -8.35 27.50
C PRO A 358 22.70 -7.95 28.24
N VAL A 359 22.75 -8.24 29.54
CA VAL A 359 23.92 -8.01 30.40
C VAL A 359 24.39 -9.33 31.00
N ASN A 360 25.71 -9.50 31.10
CA ASN A 360 26.31 -10.68 31.70
C ASN A 360 26.23 -10.64 33.25
N LYS A 361 26.67 -11.71 33.93
CA LYS A 361 26.68 -11.79 35.40
C LYS A 361 27.52 -10.70 36.09
N LYS A 362 28.41 -10.02 35.36
CA LYS A 362 29.26 -8.92 35.84
C LYS A 362 28.62 -7.53 35.61
N GLY A 363 27.44 -7.47 34.99
CA GLY A 363 26.75 -6.22 34.67
C GLY A 363 27.24 -5.55 33.38
N GLU A 364 28.07 -6.24 32.58
CA GLU A 364 28.58 -5.72 31.30
C GLU A 364 27.64 -6.10 30.16
N ILE A 365 27.53 -5.23 29.15
CA ILE A 365 26.70 -5.48 27.97
C ILE A 365 27.29 -6.62 27.16
N SER A 366 26.52 -7.70 26.97
CA SER A 366 26.96 -8.85 26.17
C SER A 366 26.62 -8.72 24.68
N ASP A 367 25.68 -7.84 24.33
CA ASP A 367 25.29 -7.53 22.95
C ASP A 367 24.84 -6.07 22.83
N GLU A 368 25.54 -5.31 21.98
CA GLU A 368 25.29 -3.88 21.72
C GLU A 368 24.32 -3.64 20.55
N PHE A 369 23.80 -4.69 19.89
CA PHE A 369 23.04 -4.59 18.63
C PHE A 369 21.84 -3.63 18.70
N ARG A 370 21.09 -3.64 19.80
CA ARG A 370 19.94 -2.73 19.97
C ARG A 370 20.35 -1.26 20.07
N ILE A 371 21.47 -0.98 20.75
CA ILE A 371 22.03 0.37 20.85
C ILE A 371 22.52 0.80 19.47
N TYR A 372 23.36 -0.02 18.83
CA TYR A 372 23.90 0.22 17.50
C TYR A 372 22.79 0.48 16.45
N SER A 373 21.68 -0.26 16.52
CA SER A 373 20.59 -0.14 15.55
C SER A 373 19.79 1.16 15.67
N ALA A 374 19.83 1.82 16.84
CA ALA A 374 19.20 3.12 17.08
C ALA A 374 20.07 4.31 16.66
N ILE A 375 21.40 4.14 16.57
CA ILE A 375 22.35 5.22 16.25
C ILE A 375 22.00 5.96 14.95
N PRO A 376 21.66 5.30 13.83
CA PRO A 376 21.30 5.99 12.60
C PRO A 376 20.13 6.98 12.76
N THR A 377 19.12 6.61 13.57
CA THR A 377 17.99 7.49 13.87
C THR A 377 18.44 8.69 14.70
N ILE A 378 19.27 8.47 15.72
CA ILE A 378 19.78 9.56 16.58
C ILE A 378 20.61 10.55 15.74
N GLU A 379 21.53 10.06 14.91
CA GLU A 379 22.30 10.90 13.99
C GLU A 379 21.41 11.66 13.02
N LYS A 380 20.39 11.00 12.45
CA LYS A 380 19.44 11.65 11.54
C LYS A 380 18.62 12.76 12.21
N ILE A 381 18.27 12.60 13.49
CA ILE A 381 17.66 13.65 14.29
C ILE A 381 18.66 14.81 14.45
N LEU A 382 19.91 14.53 14.82
CA LEU A 382 20.95 15.56 15.02
C LEU A 382 21.27 16.35 13.73
N GLU A 383 21.28 15.71 12.56
CA GLU A 383 21.41 16.36 11.25
C GLU A 383 20.36 17.45 11.02
N LYS A 384 19.15 17.27 11.57
CA LYS A 384 18.02 18.21 11.47
C LYS A 384 18.11 19.38 12.44
N LYS A 385 19.23 19.50 13.18
CA LYS A 385 19.57 20.63 14.07
C LYS A 385 18.50 20.93 15.14
N PRO A 386 18.10 19.94 15.95
CA PRO A 386 17.21 20.18 17.09
C PRO A 386 17.91 21.04 18.15
N LYS A 387 17.12 21.67 19.01
CA LYS A 387 17.64 22.41 20.17
C LYS A 387 18.34 21.47 21.15
N TYR A 388 17.75 20.31 21.39
CA TYR A 388 18.26 19.22 22.22
C TYR A 388 17.52 17.92 21.90
N ILE A 389 18.07 16.78 22.34
CA ILE A 389 17.41 15.49 22.27
C ILE A 389 17.40 14.80 23.64
N VAL A 390 16.27 14.23 24.04
CA VAL A 390 16.10 13.38 25.22
C VAL A 390 15.86 11.95 24.74
N LEU A 391 16.84 11.07 24.95
CA LEU A 391 16.76 9.64 24.71
C LEU A 391 16.00 9.00 25.88
N THR A 392 14.88 8.33 25.59
CA THR A 392 14.07 7.62 26.59
C THR A 392 14.03 6.14 26.27
N SER A 393 14.11 5.31 27.32
CA SER A 393 14.08 3.87 27.15
C SER A 393 13.62 3.14 28.41
N HIS A 394 13.70 1.82 28.38
CA HIS A 394 13.50 0.97 29.54
C HIS A 394 14.59 -0.10 29.61
N PHE A 395 14.83 -0.61 30.80
CA PHE A 395 15.72 -1.75 31.01
C PHE A 395 15.16 -2.69 32.08
N GLY A 396 15.15 -3.99 31.77
CA GLY A 396 14.63 -5.01 32.69
C GLY A 396 13.15 -4.87 33.05
N ARG A 397 12.75 -5.45 34.18
CA ARG A 397 11.38 -5.43 34.73
C ARG A 397 11.41 -5.00 36.20
N PRO A 398 11.75 -3.73 36.48
CA PRO A 398 11.77 -3.23 37.85
C PRO A 398 10.39 -3.25 38.50
N LYS A 399 10.34 -3.39 39.83
CA LYS A 399 9.12 -3.16 40.64
C LYS A 399 9.12 -1.77 41.30
N GLY A 400 10.16 -0.98 41.03
CA GLY A 400 10.41 0.36 41.54
C GLY A 400 11.81 0.81 41.12
N ALA A 401 12.23 2.01 41.52
CA ALA A 401 13.59 2.48 41.24
C ALA A 401 14.63 1.60 41.96
N GLU A 402 15.48 0.91 41.19
CA GLU A 402 16.54 0.02 41.67
C GLU A 402 17.80 0.22 40.83
N ASP A 403 18.97 0.42 41.45
CA ASP A 403 20.23 0.74 40.77
C ASP A 403 20.61 -0.27 39.66
N LYS A 404 20.35 -1.57 39.90
CA LYS A 404 20.63 -2.64 38.93
C LYS A 404 19.85 -2.52 37.62
N TYR A 405 18.79 -1.71 37.60
CA TYR A 405 17.96 -1.45 36.43
C TYR A 405 18.11 -0.01 35.90
N SER A 406 19.04 0.78 36.45
CA SER A 406 19.33 2.13 35.95
C SER A 406 19.84 2.07 34.51
N LEU A 407 19.52 3.08 33.68
CA LEU A 407 20.07 3.22 32.33
C LEU A 407 21.46 3.88 32.30
N LYS A 408 22.00 4.30 33.45
CA LYS A 408 23.28 5.02 33.56
C LYS A 408 24.47 4.24 32.95
N PHE A 409 24.44 2.91 33.04
CA PHE A 409 25.51 2.06 32.47
C PHE A 409 25.59 2.13 30.93
N LEU A 410 24.57 2.66 30.25
CA LEU A 410 24.57 2.80 28.79
C LEU A 410 25.41 3.98 28.29
N ILE A 411 25.70 4.97 29.16
CA ILE A 411 26.37 6.22 28.78
C ILE A 411 27.69 5.97 28.04
N PRO A 412 28.64 5.15 28.54
CA PRO A 412 29.92 4.95 27.86
C PRO A 412 29.76 4.39 26.44
N VAL A 413 28.78 3.51 26.23
CA VAL A 413 28.52 2.90 24.91
C VAL A 413 27.82 3.88 23.98
N LEU A 414 26.86 4.67 24.48
CA LEU A 414 26.21 5.72 23.70
C LEU A 414 27.20 6.80 23.27
N GLU A 415 28.05 7.28 24.17
CA GLU A 415 29.08 8.28 23.86
C GLU A 415 30.10 7.74 22.85
N LYS A 416 30.49 6.47 22.96
CA LYS A 416 31.35 5.77 21.99
C LYS A 416 30.76 5.80 20.58
N TYR A 417 29.47 5.48 20.42
CA TYR A 417 28.84 5.41 19.10
C TYR A 417 28.44 6.78 18.53
N LEU A 418 28.01 7.72 19.37
CA LEU A 418 27.57 9.06 18.95
C LEU A 418 28.74 10.05 18.80
N ASN A 419 29.92 9.70 19.34
CA ASN A 419 31.09 10.58 19.41
C ASN A 419 30.73 11.97 20.01
N ARG A 420 29.85 11.97 21.01
CA ARG A 420 29.27 13.15 21.66
C ARG A 420 28.98 12.82 23.12
N LYS A 421 29.08 13.83 23.99
CA LYS A 421 28.73 13.70 25.41
C LYS A 421 27.22 13.47 25.58
N VAL A 422 26.86 12.54 26.48
CA VAL A 422 25.47 12.25 26.85
C VAL A 422 25.25 12.60 28.32
N THR A 423 24.37 13.56 28.59
CA THR A 423 24.03 13.99 29.96
C THR A 423 22.94 13.10 30.54
N PHE A 424 23.14 12.57 31.74
CA PHE A 424 22.16 11.69 32.39
C PHE A 424 21.15 12.48 33.23
N LEU A 425 19.86 12.22 33.04
CA LEU A 425 18.76 12.81 33.82
C LEU A 425 18.30 11.79 34.87
N GLU A 426 18.98 11.81 36.03
CA GLU A 426 18.85 10.80 37.09
C GLU A 426 17.48 10.83 37.80
N LYS A 427 16.77 11.96 37.77
CA LYS A 427 15.46 12.11 38.43
C LYS A 427 14.28 11.53 37.64
N GLY A 428 14.51 11.01 36.44
CA GLY A 428 13.46 10.38 35.63
C GLY A 428 12.33 11.35 35.27
N LEU A 429 11.08 10.90 35.29
CA LEU A 429 9.91 11.75 35.03
C LEU A 429 9.52 12.54 36.27
N SER A 430 10.29 13.59 36.56
CA SER A 430 10.05 14.51 37.67
C SER A 430 10.08 15.98 37.25
N LEU A 431 9.63 16.88 38.14
CA LEU A 431 9.71 18.32 37.92
C LEU A 431 11.15 18.83 37.90
N GLU A 432 12.07 18.21 38.65
CA GLU A 432 13.50 18.54 38.61
C GLU A 432 14.09 18.31 37.21
N THR A 433 13.70 17.23 36.53
CA THR A 433 14.12 16.97 35.15
C THR A 433 13.70 18.09 34.20
N LEU A 434 12.49 18.64 34.34
CA LEU A 434 12.05 19.80 33.55
C LEU A 434 12.82 21.07 33.90
N GLN A 435 13.27 21.22 35.15
CA GLN A 435 14.11 22.34 35.57
C GLN A 435 15.51 22.25 34.94
N GLU A 436 16.10 21.05 34.90
CA GLU A 436 17.37 20.79 34.22
C GLU A 436 17.28 21.09 32.71
N LEU A 437 16.11 20.88 32.09
CA LEU A 437 15.84 21.18 30.69
C LEU A 437 15.43 22.64 30.39
N LYS A 438 15.57 23.59 31.33
CA LYS A 438 15.27 25.02 31.06
C LYS A 438 16.23 25.67 30.07
N ASN A 439 17.51 25.29 30.11
CA ASN A 439 18.54 25.75 29.17
C ASN A 439 19.23 24.54 28.52
N PRO A 440 18.48 23.74 27.73
CA PRO A 440 18.94 22.44 27.31
C PRO A 440 19.92 22.58 26.13
N GLN A 441 21.00 21.80 26.17
CA GLN A 441 21.99 21.74 25.10
C GLN A 441 22.54 20.31 24.96
N GLY A 442 22.45 19.75 23.74
CA GLY A 442 23.03 18.45 23.41
C GLY A 442 22.11 17.26 23.62
N ILE A 443 22.68 16.14 24.04
CA ILE A 443 22.03 14.82 24.11
C ILE A 443 21.85 14.45 25.59
N TYR A 444 20.63 14.06 25.95
CA TYR A 444 20.27 13.62 27.28
C TYR A 444 19.81 12.17 27.26
N LEU A 445 20.14 11.39 28.29
CA LEU A 445 19.57 10.07 28.55
C LEU A 445 18.70 10.16 29.80
N LEU A 446 17.41 9.93 29.64
CA LEU A 446 16.47 9.83 30.76
C LEU A 446 16.65 8.49 31.49
N GLU A 447 16.51 8.52 32.82
CA GLU A 447 16.42 7.29 33.60
C GLU A 447 15.25 6.39 33.16
N ASN A 448 15.32 5.11 33.53
CA ASN A 448 14.43 4.02 33.13
C ASN A 448 12.95 4.38 33.29
N LEU A 449 12.23 4.43 32.17
CA LEU A 449 10.80 4.75 32.16
C LEU A 449 9.97 3.79 33.02
N ARG A 450 10.41 2.54 33.19
CA ARG A 450 9.70 1.55 34.03
C ARG A 450 9.88 1.75 35.53
N PHE A 451 10.67 2.72 35.98
CA PHE A 451 10.64 3.16 37.37
C PHE A 451 9.33 3.89 37.71
N HIS A 452 8.62 4.38 36.69
CA HIS A 452 7.30 4.98 36.79
C HIS A 452 6.25 3.93 36.41
N LYS A 453 5.36 3.60 37.36
CA LYS A 453 4.28 2.61 37.15
C LYS A 453 3.41 2.99 35.94
N GLU A 454 3.25 4.29 35.70
CA GLU A 454 2.45 4.91 34.65
C GLU A 454 2.90 4.49 33.25
N GLU A 455 4.21 4.18 33.06
CA GLU A 455 4.71 3.64 31.79
C GLU A 455 4.03 2.31 31.43
N THR A 456 3.87 1.40 32.39
CA THR A 456 3.32 0.05 32.14
C THR A 456 1.82 -0.06 32.39
N GLU A 457 1.24 0.85 33.17
CA GLU A 457 -0.17 0.79 33.59
C GLU A 457 -1.09 1.77 32.86
N TYR A 458 -0.59 2.50 31.87
CA TYR A 458 -1.34 3.54 31.13
C TYR A 458 -2.74 3.12 30.66
N GLU A 459 -2.92 1.89 30.17
CA GLU A 459 -4.23 1.39 29.71
C GLU A 459 -5.25 1.18 30.84
N LYS A 460 -4.81 0.99 32.09
CA LYS A 460 -5.70 0.68 33.23
C LYS A 460 -6.49 1.89 33.74
N GLY A 461 -6.35 3.05 33.10
CA GLY A 461 -6.99 4.31 33.47
C GLY A 461 -6.03 5.25 34.19
N ILE A 462 -6.23 6.57 34.02
CA ILE A 462 -5.35 7.63 34.52
C ILE A 462 -6.02 8.28 35.74
N ASN A 463 -5.36 8.27 36.90
CA ASN A 463 -5.76 9.07 38.07
C ASN A 463 -5.04 10.43 38.10
N GLN A 464 -5.36 11.30 39.07
CA GLN A 464 -4.78 12.65 39.17
C GLN A 464 -3.24 12.66 39.31
N VAL A 465 -2.65 11.67 40.00
CA VAL A 465 -1.18 11.54 40.15
C VAL A 465 -0.55 11.07 38.84
N ASP A 466 -1.24 10.20 38.09
CA ASP A 466 -0.75 9.71 36.79
C ASP A 466 -0.75 10.84 35.73
N LEU A 467 -1.64 11.84 35.86
CA LEU A 467 -1.65 13.03 34.99
C LEU A 467 -0.36 13.87 35.12
N ASP A 468 0.27 13.90 36.30
CA ASP A 468 1.51 14.66 36.50
C ASP A 468 2.67 14.05 35.72
N VAL A 469 2.84 12.73 35.79
CA VAL A 469 3.87 12.00 35.02
C VAL A 469 3.64 12.13 33.52
N LEU A 470 2.38 12.02 33.08
CA LEU A 470 2.00 12.23 31.69
C LEU A 470 2.33 13.65 31.22
N ASN A 471 2.01 14.66 32.03
CA ASN A 471 2.32 16.05 31.74
C ASN A 471 3.83 16.29 31.71
N ILE A 472 4.61 15.66 32.59
CA ILE A 472 6.07 15.74 32.57
C ILE A 472 6.61 15.16 31.27
N TYR A 473 6.21 13.93 30.90
CA TYR A 473 6.66 13.30 29.66
C TYR A 473 6.28 14.13 28.42
N LYS A 474 5.04 14.66 28.38
CA LYS A 474 4.57 15.57 27.33
C LYS A 474 5.45 16.81 27.23
N ASN A 475 5.96 17.34 28.34
CA ASN A 475 6.77 18.57 28.38
C ASN A 475 8.27 18.37 28.22
N LEU A 476 8.76 17.13 28.03
CA LEU A 476 10.17 16.85 27.72
C LEU A 476 10.62 17.39 26.34
N GLY A 477 9.71 17.73 25.44
CA GLY A 477 10.05 18.28 24.11
C GLY A 477 8.85 18.66 23.26
N ASP A 478 9.11 19.11 22.04
CA ASP A 478 8.12 19.57 21.05
C ASP A 478 7.80 18.52 19.98
N ALA A 479 8.74 17.58 19.77
CA ALA A 479 8.62 16.51 18.79
C ALA A 479 8.97 15.16 19.43
N PHE A 480 8.21 14.12 19.10
CA PHE A 480 8.38 12.78 19.64
C PHE A 480 8.68 11.80 18.50
N ILE A 481 9.82 11.12 18.57
CA ILE A 481 10.24 10.13 17.58
C ILE A 481 10.26 8.75 18.23
N CYS A 482 9.43 7.83 17.74
CA CYS A 482 9.45 6.45 18.19
C CYS A 482 10.38 5.64 17.28
N ASP A 483 11.39 4.99 17.85
CA ASP A 483 12.29 4.07 17.13
C ASP A 483 12.42 2.73 17.87
N ALA A 484 11.44 2.43 18.72
CA ALA A 484 11.39 1.24 19.56
C ALA A 484 10.36 0.23 19.00
N PHE A 485 10.60 -0.33 17.80
CA PHE A 485 9.67 -1.28 17.16
C PHE A 485 9.28 -2.42 18.10
N GLY A 486 10.24 -2.98 18.84
CA GLY A 486 9.99 -4.05 19.82
C GLY A 486 9.03 -3.68 20.97
N CYS A 487 8.69 -2.40 21.13
CA CYS A 487 7.75 -1.92 22.16
C CYS A 487 6.38 -1.52 21.60
N THR A 488 6.19 -1.42 20.28
CA THR A 488 4.98 -0.84 19.68
C THR A 488 3.70 -1.67 19.85
N HIS A 489 3.85 -2.95 20.20
CA HIS A 489 2.77 -3.85 20.60
C HIS A 489 2.22 -3.58 22.01
N ARG A 490 2.83 -2.65 22.76
CA ARG A 490 2.45 -2.37 24.15
C ARG A 490 1.73 -1.04 24.24
N LYS A 491 0.63 -1.03 24.99
CA LYS A 491 -0.14 0.17 25.32
C LYS A 491 0.48 0.96 26.48
N HIS A 492 1.80 1.14 26.41
CA HIS A 492 2.56 1.90 27.39
C HIS A 492 2.44 3.40 27.17
N LEU A 493 2.68 4.21 28.20
CA LEU A 493 2.63 5.68 28.13
C LEU A 493 3.52 6.22 27.00
N SER A 494 4.79 5.82 26.98
CA SER A 494 5.78 6.33 26.01
C SER A 494 5.54 5.90 24.56
N ILE A 495 4.60 4.98 24.32
CA ILE A 495 4.24 4.46 22.99
C ILE A 495 2.87 5.00 22.56
N HIS A 496 1.86 4.87 23.43
CA HIS A 496 0.47 5.11 23.08
C HIS A 496 -0.01 6.53 23.42
N ALA A 497 0.46 7.12 24.52
CA ALA A 497 -0.05 8.42 24.95
C ALA A 497 0.41 9.57 24.04
N VAL A 498 1.56 9.40 23.39
CA VAL A 498 2.24 10.44 22.60
C VAL A 498 1.36 10.99 21.48
N SER A 499 0.55 10.15 20.84
CA SER A 499 -0.35 10.58 19.76
C SER A 499 -1.45 11.53 20.23
N THR A 500 -1.70 11.62 21.54
CA THR A 500 -2.73 12.50 22.13
C THR A 500 -2.19 13.89 22.50
N PHE A 501 -0.88 14.11 22.44
CA PHE A 501 -0.27 15.35 22.96
C PHE A 501 -0.49 16.58 22.10
N GLY A 502 -0.96 16.43 20.85
CA GLY A 502 -1.06 17.53 19.88
C GLY A 502 0.30 18.07 19.46
N LYS A 503 1.38 17.30 19.66
CA LYS A 503 2.77 17.64 19.34
C LYS A 503 3.22 16.92 18.07
N MET A 504 4.34 17.36 17.51
CA MET A 504 4.92 16.68 16.34
C MET A 504 5.28 15.24 16.73
N TYR A 505 4.93 14.28 15.88
CA TYR A 505 5.18 12.88 16.13
C TYR A 505 5.65 12.20 14.84
N GLY A 506 6.52 11.20 14.98
CA GLY A 506 6.88 10.32 13.89
C GLY A 506 7.77 9.16 14.31
N TYR A 507 8.34 8.51 13.32
CA TYR A 507 9.05 7.25 13.48
C TYR A 507 10.51 7.38 13.09
N GLY A 508 11.38 6.64 13.78
CA GLY A 508 12.78 6.55 13.42
C GLY A 508 13.01 5.55 12.29
N LEU A 509 14.25 5.54 11.80
CA LEU A 509 14.68 4.76 10.64
C LEU A 509 14.60 3.25 10.89
N LEU A 510 14.70 2.81 12.16
CA LEU A 510 14.57 1.39 12.49
C LEU A 510 13.12 0.94 12.30
N ILE A 511 12.14 1.70 12.82
CA ILE A 511 10.72 1.35 12.61
C ILE A 511 10.35 1.37 11.13
N GLU A 512 10.77 2.39 10.39
CA GLU A 512 10.53 2.48 8.94
C GLU A 512 11.07 1.25 8.20
N LYS A 513 12.29 0.82 8.56
CA LYS A 513 12.94 -0.36 7.97
C LYS A 513 12.26 -1.67 8.35
N GLU A 514 11.83 -1.82 9.61
CA GLU A 514 11.07 -2.99 10.08
C GLU A 514 9.79 -3.13 9.26
N VAL A 515 8.98 -2.07 9.21
CA VAL A 515 7.71 -2.04 8.48
C VAL A 515 7.91 -2.36 7.00
N SER A 516 8.85 -1.67 6.33
CA SER A 516 9.15 -1.90 4.92
C SER A 516 9.54 -3.36 4.60
N LYS A 517 10.40 -3.96 5.43
CA LYS A 517 10.86 -5.34 5.22
C LYS A 517 9.74 -6.34 5.48
N ILE A 518 8.93 -6.13 6.50
CA ILE A 518 7.79 -6.99 6.78
C ILE A 518 6.73 -6.88 5.68
N ASN A 519 6.47 -5.69 5.16
CA ASN A 519 5.51 -5.50 4.09
C ASN A 519 5.96 -6.12 2.77
N THR A 520 7.28 -6.23 2.53
CA THR A 520 7.82 -7.02 1.42
C THR A 520 7.44 -8.50 1.53
N LEU A 521 7.40 -9.04 2.76
CA LEU A 521 6.97 -10.41 3.02
C LEU A 521 5.45 -10.59 2.81
N ILE A 522 4.64 -9.64 3.27
CA ILE A 522 3.17 -9.69 3.18
C ILE A 522 2.68 -9.47 1.74
N LYS A 523 3.23 -8.46 1.04
CA LYS A 523 2.89 -8.08 -0.34
C LYS A 523 3.88 -8.71 -1.33
N SER A 524 3.93 -10.04 -1.38
CA SER A 524 4.92 -10.77 -2.20
C SER A 524 4.76 -10.55 -3.71
N ASN A 525 3.61 -10.07 -4.20
CA ASN A 525 3.33 -9.78 -5.62
C ASN A 525 3.69 -10.95 -6.56
N GLY A 526 3.31 -12.17 -6.17
CA GLY A 526 3.55 -13.39 -6.95
C GLY A 526 4.89 -14.09 -6.67
N LYS A 527 5.79 -13.47 -5.90
CA LYS A 527 7.05 -14.08 -5.47
C LYS A 527 6.84 -15.28 -4.55
N LYS A 528 7.75 -16.25 -4.62
CA LYS A 528 7.78 -17.44 -3.75
C LYS A 528 8.37 -17.10 -2.38
N VAL A 529 7.64 -17.46 -1.32
CA VAL A 529 7.99 -17.13 0.07
C VAL A 529 8.31 -18.41 0.85
N LEU A 530 9.46 -18.46 1.51
CA LEU A 530 9.84 -19.55 2.42
C LEU A 530 9.89 -19.06 3.87
N GLY A 531 9.04 -19.64 4.72
CA GLY A 531 9.08 -19.46 6.17
C GLY A 531 9.86 -20.59 6.85
N ILE A 532 11.02 -20.31 7.44
CA ILE A 532 11.83 -21.25 8.21
C ILE A 532 11.53 -21.03 9.70
N ILE A 533 10.90 -21.99 10.36
CA ILE A 533 10.43 -21.87 11.74
C ILE A 533 11.13 -22.91 12.63
N GLY A 534 11.85 -22.43 13.63
CA GLY A 534 12.62 -23.24 14.56
C GLY A 534 12.34 -22.95 16.04
N GLY A 535 13.27 -23.35 16.90
CA GLY A 535 13.20 -23.19 18.37
C GLY A 535 12.69 -24.42 19.12
N ASN A 536 12.33 -24.23 20.40
CA ASN A 536 11.98 -25.32 21.34
C ASN A 536 10.50 -25.33 21.81
N LYS A 537 9.78 -24.21 21.71
CA LYS A 537 8.40 -24.07 22.20
C LYS A 537 7.43 -23.89 21.04
N ILE A 538 6.64 -24.93 20.76
CA ILE A 538 5.66 -24.96 19.66
C ILE A 538 4.53 -23.94 19.87
N ALA A 539 4.06 -23.75 21.11
CA ALA A 539 2.97 -22.84 21.44
C ALA A 539 3.25 -21.40 20.97
N ASP A 540 4.50 -20.94 21.09
CA ASP A 540 4.93 -19.60 20.70
C ASP A 540 5.02 -19.44 19.17
N LYS A 541 5.00 -20.55 18.42
CA LYS A 541 5.23 -20.59 16.96
C LYS A 541 3.97 -20.88 16.16
N ILE A 542 2.91 -21.40 16.76
CA ILE A 542 1.62 -21.63 16.07
C ILE A 542 1.07 -20.35 15.41
N PRO A 543 1.04 -19.18 16.09
CA PRO A 543 0.47 -17.98 15.49
C PRO A 543 1.23 -17.51 14.24
N ILE A 544 2.56 -17.56 14.26
CA ILE A 544 3.38 -17.14 13.12
C ILE A 544 3.24 -18.10 11.94
N ILE A 545 3.15 -19.41 12.20
CA ILE A 545 2.91 -20.41 11.16
C ILE A 545 1.57 -20.14 10.48
N HIS A 546 0.50 -19.91 11.26
CA HIS A 546 -0.81 -19.59 10.71
C HIS A 546 -0.78 -18.31 9.85
N SER A 547 -0.12 -17.25 10.32
CA SER A 547 0.05 -16.02 9.54
C SER A 547 0.75 -16.26 8.21
N LEU A 548 1.88 -16.97 8.20
CA LEU A 548 2.64 -17.24 6.98
C LEU A 548 1.84 -18.07 5.97
N LYS A 549 1.01 -19.03 6.43
CA LYS A 549 0.16 -19.84 5.55
C LYS A 549 -0.81 -19.04 4.71
N LYS A 550 -1.20 -17.84 5.15
CA LYS A 550 -2.14 -16.97 4.44
C LYS A 550 -1.46 -16.15 3.34
N ILE A 551 -0.12 -16.12 3.29
CA ILE A 551 0.62 -15.44 2.23
C ILE A 551 0.57 -16.31 0.97
N ALA A 552 0.23 -15.71 -0.17
CA ALA A 552 0.22 -16.40 -1.46
C ALA A 552 1.62 -16.91 -1.83
N ASN A 553 1.69 -18.11 -2.41
CA ASN A 553 2.94 -18.79 -2.79
C ASN A 553 3.92 -19.00 -1.61
N SER A 554 3.40 -19.27 -0.41
CA SER A 554 4.20 -19.56 0.77
C SER A 554 4.43 -21.06 0.98
N THR A 555 5.66 -21.42 1.32
CA THR A 555 6.07 -22.73 1.85
C THR A 555 6.64 -22.54 3.24
N ILE A 556 6.33 -23.45 4.17
CA ILE A 556 6.78 -23.37 5.56
C ILE A 556 7.63 -24.60 5.87
N PHE A 557 8.85 -24.39 6.35
CA PHE A 557 9.76 -25.42 6.80
C PHE A 557 9.93 -25.37 8.32
N ILE A 558 9.50 -26.43 9.00
CA ILE A 558 9.56 -26.58 10.45
C ILE A 558 10.79 -27.39 10.83
N ALA A 559 11.63 -26.81 11.68
CA ALA A 559 12.89 -27.38 12.14
C ALA A 559 13.09 -27.22 13.65
N GLY A 560 14.24 -27.68 14.17
CA GLY A 560 14.58 -27.60 15.59
C GLY A 560 13.74 -28.51 16.47
N GLY A 561 13.76 -28.25 17.78
CA GLY A 561 13.09 -29.08 18.78
C GLY A 561 11.57 -29.17 18.60
N ILE A 562 10.95 -28.14 18.02
CA ILE A 562 9.49 -28.14 17.73
C ILE A 562 9.09 -29.15 16.64
N ALA A 563 9.99 -29.50 15.73
CA ALA A 563 9.67 -30.33 14.56
C ALA A 563 9.19 -31.73 14.95
N LYS A 564 9.74 -32.31 16.03
CA LYS A 564 9.30 -33.61 16.54
C LYS A 564 7.81 -33.60 16.91
N HIS A 565 7.32 -32.49 17.43
CA HIS A 565 5.96 -32.35 17.94
C HIS A 565 4.98 -31.69 16.97
N TYR A 566 5.44 -31.29 15.78
CA TYR A 566 4.62 -30.57 14.81
C TYR A 566 4.03 -31.50 13.73
N THR A 567 2.72 -31.43 13.48
CA THR A 567 2.07 -32.20 12.41
C THR A 567 1.60 -31.25 11.31
N PRO A 568 2.08 -31.41 10.05
CA PRO A 568 1.61 -30.62 8.92
C PRO A 568 0.10 -30.68 8.75
N THR A 569 -0.52 -29.53 8.47
CA THR A 569 -1.97 -29.46 8.21
C THR A 569 -2.32 -29.16 6.76
N THR A 570 -1.35 -28.76 5.95
CA THR A 570 -1.49 -28.46 4.52
C THR A 570 -0.25 -28.92 3.74
N GLU A 571 -0.37 -29.04 2.42
CA GLU A 571 0.72 -29.52 1.55
C GLU A 571 1.91 -28.57 1.45
N ASN A 572 1.71 -27.29 1.75
CA ASN A 572 2.77 -26.29 1.77
C ASN A 572 3.57 -26.24 3.09
N GLU A 573 3.32 -27.16 4.01
CA GLU A 573 4.07 -27.32 5.25
C GLU A 573 5.00 -28.54 5.16
N MET A 574 6.27 -28.34 5.52
CA MET A 574 7.29 -29.36 5.55
C MET A 574 7.94 -29.40 6.93
N VAL A 575 8.30 -30.60 7.37
CA VAL A 575 9.01 -30.80 8.63
C VAL A 575 10.34 -31.48 8.32
N MET A 576 11.39 -31.10 9.04
CA MET A 576 12.68 -31.81 8.97
C MET A 576 12.48 -33.31 9.26
N ASN A 577 13.17 -34.17 8.53
CA ASN A 577 13.04 -35.61 8.63
C ASN A 577 14.05 -36.21 9.62
N ASP A 578 15.29 -35.74 9.55
CA ASP A 578 16.44 -36.19 10.32
C ASP A 578 17.01 -35.06 11.21
N GLY A 579 17.76 -35.46 12.23
CA GLY A 579 18.25 -34.55 13.27
C GLY A 579 19.46 -35.08 14.02
N PHE A 580 20.03 -34.24 14.88
CA PHE A 580 20.97 -34.66 15.91
C PHE A 580 20.33 -34.49 17.28
N GLY A 581 20.58 -35.43 18.19
CA GLY A 581 19.89 -35.48 19.46
C GLY A 581 20.50 -36.43 20.48
N GLY A 582 19.84 -36.54 21.63
CA GLY A 582 20.24 -37.37 22.76
C GLY A 582 19.17 -37.45 23.83
N GLU A 583 19.43 -38.19 24.91
CA GLU A 583 18.50 -38.25 26.06
C GLU A 583 18.46 -36.92 26.81
N ASN A 584 19.63 -36.34 27.05
CA ASN A 584 19.81 -35.08 27.77
C ASN A 584 20.74 -34.13 27.01
N LEU A 585 20.59 -32.83 27.27
CA LEU A 585 21.45 -31.77 26.76
C LEU A 585 22.71 -31.68 27.63
N ASP A 586 23.65 -32.61 27.45
CA ASP A 586 24.95 -32.63 28.13
C ASP A 586 26.07 -32.52 27.08
N GLU A 587 27.00 -31.59 27.31
CA GLU A 587 28.14 -31.29 26.43
C GLU A 587 29.17 -32.41 26.35
N ASN A 588 29.20 -33.33 27.34
CA ASN A 588 30.17 -34.42 27.41
C ASN A 588 29.68 -35.72 26.73
N THR A 589 28.42 -35.78 26.31
CA THR A 589 27.85 -36.94 25.61
C THR A 589 27.95 -36.77 24.10
N ALA A 590 28.27 -37.83 23.36
CA ALA A 590 28.33 -37.77 21.91
C ALA A 590 26.93 -37.58 21.29
N SER A 591 26.81 -36.65 20.34
CA SER A 591 25.57 -36.44 19.58
C SER A 591 25.17 -37.70 18.79
N THR A 592 23.89 -38.09 18.87
CA THR A 592 23.34 -39.22 18.09
C THR A 592 22.63 -38.70 16.85
N TYR A 593 22.92 -39.28 15.70
CA TYR A 593 22.17 -39.01 14.46
C TYR A 593 20.83 -39.76 14.47
N ILE A 594 19.76 -39.05 14.12
CA ILE A 594 18.39 -39.55 14.13
C ILE A 594 17.87 -39.51 12.70
N GLU A 595 17.66 -40.68 12.09
CA GLU A 595 17.18 -40.78 10.70
C GLU A 595 15.71 -40.36 10.52
N ASN A 596 14.88 -40.60 11.54
CA ASN A 596 13.47 -40.23 11.53
C ASN A 596 13.07 -39.63 12.89
N ILE A 597 12.92 -38.31 12.92
CA ILE A 597 12.60 -37.57 14.14
C ILE A 597 11.21 -37.90 14.73
N LYS A 598 10.30 -38.47 13.93
CA LYS A 598 8.96 -38.86 14.40
C LYS A 598 8.96 -40.20 15.12
N ASN A 599 9.91 -41.08 14.82
CA ASN A 599 9.96 -42.45 15.35
C ASN A 599 11.12 -42.67 16.34
N THR A 600 11.49 -41.63 17.10
CA THR A 600 12.59 -41.70 18.08
C THR A 600 12.12 -41.33 19.49
N HIS A 601 12.69 -42.01 20.49
CA HIS A 601 12.53 -41.64 21.90
C HIS A 601 13.45 -40.47 22.31
N LEU A 602 14.51 -40.20 21.54
CA LEU A 602 15.50 -39.17 21.85
C LEU A 602 14.94 -37.75 21.65
N ASN A 603 15.49 -36.79 22.38
CA ASN A 603 15.25 -35.37 22.15
C ASN A 603 16.03 -34.91 20.91
N VAL A 604 15.46 -34.00 20.13
CA VAL A 604 16.10 -33.46 18.92
C VAL A 604 16.61 -32.06 19.20
N TYR A 605 17.90 -31.86 19.03
CA TYR A 605 18.61 -30.64 19.42
C TYR A 605 19.21 -29.88 18.24
N ASP A 606 19.38 -30.50 17.06
CA ASP A 606 19.78 -29.81 15.83
C ASP A 606 19.21 -30.54 14.59
N ILE A 607 19.27 -29.87 13.43
CA ILE A 607 18.83 -30.39 12.13
C ILE A 607 19.85 -31.36 11.53
N GLY A 608 19.36 -32.41 10.86
CA GLY A 608 20.19 -33.41 10.19
C GLY A 608 20.56 -33.05 8.75
N LYS A 609 21.49 -33.81 8.16
CA LYS A 609 22.07 -33.55 6.84
C LYS A 609 21.05 -33.60 5.69
N GLU A 610 20.11 -34.53 5.73
CA GLU A 610 19.14 -34.70 4.64
C GLU A 610 18.14 -33.54 4.64
N SER A 611 17.73 -33.12 5.84
CA SER A 611 16.84 -31.98 6.04
C SER A 611 17.51 -30.66 5.70
N VAL A 612 18.80 -30.50 6.00
CA VAL A 612 19.58 -29.34 5.55
C VAL A 612 19.60 -29.25 4.03
N LYS A 613 19.89 -30.36 3.32
CA LYS A 613 19.91 -30.38 1.86
C LYS A 613 18.56 -29.94 1.28
N LYS A 614 17.47 -30.51 1.79
CA LYS A 614 16.12 -30.14 1.39
C LYS A 614 15.80 -28.67 1.66
N LEU A 615 16.25 -28.15 2.80
CA LEU A 615 16.07 -26.73 3.14
C LEU A 615 16.84 -25.83 2.17
N MET A 616 18.05 -26.20 1.76
CA MET A 616 18.82 -25.46 0.74
C MET A 616 18.10 -25.43 -0.60
N ASP A 617 17.55 -26.57 -1.06
CA ASP A 617 16.77 -26.62 -2.31
C ASP A 617 15.55 -25.67 -2.26
N LEU A 618 14.86 -25.61 -1.11
CA LEU A 618 13.73 -24.68 -0.91
C LEU A 618 14.18 -23.22 -0.91
N ILE A 619 15.33 -22.92 -0.30
CA ILE A 619 15.91 -21.57 -0.31
C ILE A 619 16.22 -21.15 -1.75
N ASP A 620 16.77 -22.05 -2.56
CA ASP A 620 17.13 -21.79 -3.96
C ASP A 620 15.90 -21.52 -4.84
N ASP A 621 14.79 -22.21 -4.60
CA ASP A 621 13.52 -22.01 -5.32
C ASP A 621 12.73 -20.77 -4.82
N SER A 622 13.12 -20.14 -3.71
CA SER A 622 12.36 -19.04 -3.11
C SER A 622 12.96 -17.66 -3.37
N ASP A 623 12.11 -16.63 -3.46
CA ASP A 623 12.54 -15.24 -3.65
C ASP A 623 12.72 -14.50 -2.32
N ILE A 624 11.86 -14.83 -1.34
CA ILE A 624 11.80 -14.21 -0.02
C ILE A 624 11.95 -15.30 1.04
N ILE A 625 12.93 -15.16 1.92
CA ILE A 625 13.15 -16.06 3.05
C ILE A 625 12.87 -15.33 4.36
N PHE A 626 12.00 -15.91 5.18
CA PHE A 626 11.72 -15.46 6.53
C PHE A 626 12.15 -16.53 7.53
N TRP A 627 13.15 -16.25 8.36
CA TRP A 627 13.68 -17.18 9.35
C TRP A 627 13.37 -16.74 10.78
N ASN A 628 12.66 -17.58 11.55
CA ASN A 628 12.32 -17.33 12.95
C ASN A 628 12.55 -18.56 13.83
N GLY A 629 13.58 -18.51 14.68
CA GLY A 629 13.96 -19.57 15.60
C GLY A 629 15.12 -20.41 15.06
N SER A 630 16.08 -20.73 15.92
CA SER A 630 17.24 -21.54 15.54
C SER A 630 16.85 -22.96 15.12
N LEU A 631 17.67 -23.57 14.26
CA LEU A 631 17.51 -24.97 13.87
C LEU A 631 18.04 -25.93 14.95
N GLY A 632 18.83 -25.41 15.88
CA GLY A 632 19.35 -26.15 17.02
C GLY A 632 19.72 -25.27 18.22
N VAL A 633 20.35 -25.86 19.24
CA VAL A 633 20.65 -25.19 20.51
C VAL A 633 21.87 -24.27 20.37
N ILE A 634 21.66 -22.96 20.46
CA ILE A 634 22.68 -21.94 20.17
C ILE A 634 23.83 -21.98 21.17
N GLU A 635 23.50 -22.26 22.43
CA GLU A 635 24.45 -22.27 23.54
C GLU A 635 25.36 -23.49 23.52
N ASN A 636 25.07 -24.50 22.70
CA ASN A 636 25.79 -25.77 22.68
C ASN A 636 26.52 -25.98 21.34
N GLU A 637 27.85 -26.08 21.41
CA GLU A 637 28.71 -26.21 20.21
C GLU A 637 28.42 -27.47 19.37
N GLN A 638 27.91 -28.55 19.97
CA GLN A 638 27.55 -29.75 19.23
C GLN A 638 26.27 -29.56 18.40
N TYR A 639 25.33 -28.75 18.89
CA TYR A 639 23.96 -28.64 18.37
C TYR A 639 23.63 -27.27 17.75
N VAL A 640 24.62 -26.41 17.55
CA VAL A 640 24.46 -25.11 16.86
C VAL A 640 24.82 -25.19 15.37
N LYS A 641 25.44 -26.29 14.93
CA LYS A 641 26.09 -26.44 13.62
C LYS A 641 25.12 -26.23 12.45
N GLY A 642 23.92 -26.78 12.53
CA GLY A 642 22.90 -26.61 11.50
C GLY A 642 22.45 -25.16 11.35
N SER A 643 22.35 -24.43 12.47
CA SER A 643 21.98 -23.01 12.46
C SER A 643 23.09 -22.12 11.87
N ILE A 644 24.36 -22.43 12.16
CA ILE A 644 25.52 -21.74 11.56
C ILE A 644 25.57 -22.00 10.06
N LEU A 645 25.40 -23.25 9.64
CA LEU A 645 25.41 -23.63 8.22
C LEU A 645 24.30 -22.91 7.44
N LEU A 646 23.08 -22.85 7.98
CA LEU A 646 21.99 -22.08 7.37
C LEU A 646 22.37 -20.59 7.25
N LEU A 647 22.90 -19.99 8.32
CA LEU A 647 23.29 -18.58 8.30
C LEU A 647 24.35 -18.30 7.23
N ASP A 648 25.38 -19.14 7.13
CA ASP A 648 26.45 -18.98 6.15
C ASP A 648 25.96 -19.20 4.72
N TYR A 649 24.97 -20.09 4.53
CA TYR A 649 24.29 -20.25 3.25
C TYR A 649 23.49 -19.01 2.87
N LEU A 650 22.65 -18.50 3.78
CA LEU A 650 21.84 -17.30 3.55
C LEU A 650 22.69 -16.06 3.25
N LYS A 651 23.87 -15.92 3.87
CA LYS A 651 24.82 -14.82 3.58
C LYS A 651 25.32 -14.82 2.14
N GLN A 652 25.26 -15.94 1.43
CA GLN A 652 25.71 -16.07 0.03
C GLN A 652 24.60 -15.68 -0.97
N GLN A 653 23.35 -15.56 -0.52
CA GLN A 653 22.17 -15.34 -1.36
C GLN A 653 21.91 -13.84 -1.57
N ASN A 654 22.71 -13.19 -2.42
CA ASN A 654 22.64 -11.73 -2.62
C ASN A 654 21.43 -11.24 -3.43
N ASN A 655 20.79 -12.11 -4.22
CA ASN A 655 19.63 -11.81 -5.05
C ASN A 655 18.27 -12.02 -4.34
N LYS A 656 18.28 -12.51 -3.10
CA LYS A 656 17.07 -12.87 -2.34
C LYS A 656 16.80 -11.87 -1.22
N THR A 657 15.54 -11.74 -0.83
CA THR A 657 15.16 -10.92 0.34
C THR A 657 15.15 -11.81 1.58
N ILE A 658 16.08 -11.59 2.52
CA ILE A 658 16.22 -12.42 3.72
C ILE A 658 15.87 -11.61 4.97
N ILE A 659 14.89 -12.10 5.73
CA ILE A 659 14.36 -11.47 6.94
C ILE A 659 14.51 -12.46 8.10
N ILE A 660 15.24 -12.06 9.14
CA ILE A 660 15.39 -12.81 10.39
C ILE A 660 14.50 -12.18 11.44
N GLY A 661 13.55 -12.95 11.98
CA GLY A 661 12.53 -12.44 12.89
C GLY A 661 12.96 -12.17 14.33
N GLY A 662 14.26 -12.26 14.63
CA GLY A 662 14.84 -11.89 15.92
C GLY A 662 14.88 -13.00 16.98
N GLY A 663 15.13 -12.60 18.24
CA GLY A 663 15.25 -13.50 19.39
C GLY A 663 16.61 -14.22 19.45
N GLU A 664 16.58 -15.50 19.77
CA GLU A 664 17.74 -16.41 19.71
C GLU A 664 18.42 -16.37 18.33
N THR A 665 17.64 -16.31 17.23
CA THR A 665 18.19 -16.22 15.87
C THR A 665 19.03 -14.96 15.63
N SER A 666 18.72 -13.84 16.29
CA SER A 666 19.50 -12.60 16.12
C SER A 666 20.87 -12.65 16.80
N SER A 667 21.04 -13.42 17.87
CA SER A 667 22.35 -13.52 18.56
C SER A 667 23.39 -14.31 17.75
N LEU A 668 22.95 -15.17 16.83
CA LEU A 668 23.80 -15.89 15.87
C LEU A 668 24.39 -14.96 14.81
N VAL A 669 23.68 -13.89 14.45
CA VAL A 669 24.08 -12.97 13.38
C VAL A 669 24.99 -11.88 13.94
N LYS A 670 26.23 -12.27 14.28
CA LYS A 670 27.29 -11.32 14.58
C LYS A 670 27.77 -10.71 13.26
N HIS A 671 27.39 -9.45 13.03
CA HIS A 671 27.75 -8.58 11.90
C HIS A 671 26.90 -8.68 10.63
N LYS A 672 26.57 -7.51 10.06
CA LYS A 672 25.73 -7.33 8.87
C LYS A 672 26.51 -7.68 7.60
N ASN A 673 25.94 -8.55 6.78
CA ASN A 673 26.20 -8.63 5.34
C ASN A 673 24.93 -8.14 4.60
N GLY A 674 25.11 -7.37 3.53
CA GLY A 674 24.11 -6.42 3.02
C GLY A 674 22.72 -6.94 2.61
N SER A 675 22.57 -8.24 2.34
CA SER A 675 21.29 -8.87 1.95
C SER A 675 20.40 -9.30 3.14
N LEU A 676 20.99 -9.41 4.33
CA LEU A 676 20.35 -10.02 5.49
C LEU A 676 19.82 -8.96 6.46
N TYR A 677 18.50 -8.95 6.64
CA TYR A 677 17.83 -8.06 7.57
C TYR A 677 17.49 -8.77 8.89
N VAL A 678 17.93 -8.23 10.02
CA VAL A 678 17.65 -8.77 11.37
C VAL A 678 16.68 -7.85 12.09
N SER A 679 15.50 -8.36 12.41
CA SER A 679 14.48 -7.64 13.17
C SER A 679 14.85 -7.54 14.66
N THR A 680 14.57 -6.39 15.24
CA THR A 680 14.62 -6.11 16.69
C THR A 680 13.25 -6.26 17.37
N GLY A 681 12.20 -6.52 16.58
CA GLY A 681 10.81 -6.48 17.00
C GLY A 681 10.37 -7.57 17.96
N GLY A 682 10.97 -8.76 17.90
CA GLY A 682 10.56 -9.89 18.75
C GLY A 682 9.06 -10.14 18.69
N GLY A 683 8.36 -10.04 19.83
CA GLY A 683 6.89 -10.17 19.88
C GLY A 683 6.12 -9.14 19.03
N ALA A 684 6.65 -7.93 18.87
CA ALA A 684 6.00 -6.89 18.04
C ALA A 684 5.94 -7.29 16.56
N LEU A 685 6.99 -7.96 16.06
CA LEU A 685 7.00 -8.49 14.69
C LEU A 685 5.87 -9.49 14.48
N LEU A 686 5.68 -10.39 15.45
CA LEU A 686 4.66 -11.44 15.37
C LEU A 686 3.25 -10.85 15.35
N GLU A 687 2.99 -9.90 16.25
CA GLU A 687 1.69 -9.24 16.34
C GLU A 687 1.42 -8.35 15.12
N TYR A 688 2.44 -7.66 14.59
CA TYR A 688 2.29 -6.88 13.37
C TYR A 688 1.95 -7.76 12.16
N LEU A 689 2.65 -8.88 11.99
CA LEU A 689 2.35 -9.87 10.95
C LEU A 689 0.91 -10.39 11.05
N GLN A 690 0.45 -10.70 12.27
CA GLN A 690 -0.92 -11.16 12.51
C GLN A 690 -1.94 -10.09 12.17
N ASN A 691 -1.82 -8.89 12.75
CA ASN A 691 -2.79 -7.81 12.55
C ASN A 691 -2.87 -7.40 11.08
N LYS A 692 -1.72 -7.33 10.38
CA LYS A 692 -1.71 -6.98 8.96
C LYS A 692 -2.30 -8.03 8.06
N ILE A 693 -2.02 -9.31 8.31
CA ILE A 693 -2.54 -10.40 7.47
C ILE A 693 -4.02 -10.69 7.75
N LEU A 694 -4.47 -10.53 9.00
CA LEU A 694 -5.83 -10.86 9.40
C LEU A 694 -6.81 -9.70 9.23
N ASN A 695 -6.38 -8.49 9.58
CA ASN A 695 -7.28 -7.33 9.73
C ASN A 695 -6.84 -6.11 8.89
N ASP A 696 -5.69 -6.15 8.21
CA ASP A 696 -5.01 -4.98 7.61
C ASP A 696 -4.76 -3.83 8.61
N GLU A 697 -4.64 -4.15 9.90
CA GLU A 697 -4.44 -3.19 10.97
C GLU A 697 -2.96 -3.02 11.33
N ASN A 698 -2.59 -1.82 11.79
CA ASN A 698 -1.28 -1.55 12.36
C ASN A 698 -1.23 -1.86 13.86
N LEU A 699 -0.03 -1.95 14.44
CA LEU A 699 0.11 -1.98 15.91
C LEU A 699 -0.36 -0.66 16.52
N VAL A 700 -0.77 -0.70 17.79
CA VAL A 700 -1.33 0.45 18.52
C VAL A 700 -0.39 1.66 18.55
N GLY A 701 0.94 1.44 18.55
CA GLY A 701 1.93 2.51 18.47
C GLY A 701 2.28 3.00 17.05
N LEU A 702 1.74 2.38 16.00
CA LEU A 702 2.08 2.61 14.59
C LEU A 702 0.89 3.21 13.81
N GLN A 703 1.08 4.45 13.37
CA GLN A 703 0.24 5.20 12.43
C GLN A 703 0.88 5.21 11.04
N ILE A 704 1.87 4.34 10.80
CA ILE A 704 2.43 4.12 9.47
C ILE A 704 1.46 3.19 8.75
N TYR A 705 0.58 3.74 7.94
CA TYR A 705 -0.15 2.91 6.98
C TYR A 705 0.77 2.70 5.77
N ASP A 706 0.51 1.66 5.00
CA ASP A 706 1.39 1.19 3.92
C ASP A 706 0.69 1.28 2.57
#